data_AF-A0A7X0SCJ3-F1
#
_entry.id   AF-A0A7X0SCJ3-F1
#
_cell.length_a   1.000
_cell.length_b   1.000
_cell.length_c   1.000
_cell.angle_alpha   90.00
_cell.angle_beta   90.00
_cell.angle_gamma   90.00
#
_symmetry.space_group_name_H-M   'P 1'
#
loop_
_entity.id
_entity.type
_entity.pdbx_description
1 polymer ?
#
loop_
_entity_poly.entity_id
_entity_poly.type
_entity_poly.pdbx_seq_one_letter_code
_entity_poly.pdbx_strand_id
1 'polypeptide(L)'
;MNNSKLTAISLSTIILLGYTQPVQALNTTSEATVSSGSITENLNDKGKITVSKDTTAPAQFQITKNNWDGAPNYIISMQLWYGTNGDVWKLYENGALLSEIPLVNNSPNAQSAQYTFTDKPNDTYVYTAELVNSVGVTKGKTSVTHEVTKNEKPINIELPTSASGEPAVGYKILQETDSTFEWAVFIANPNKGYIWEGKEFSAWGLNFDTDHEITSVSNCSSFKQEGKKVTIDLKQDERLFPYSTTRVFKVKGNKKNITNPTNFKPNIFRGNLTYPKYQGLPASWEKTKSNLNENDLIANKADYYKTTVEGKTGNMLMYSKPAHATQIQLGLPNKMPVPVNGVKGLKIWMPSEYLAMGIGTGTEFFGLNPNFMIGLSIKENFTCGLAPIESGYNENITTVDGKQWSWPIQKKHPDGPFQQEKPNFNEIKKQYPDYLAPSAEHEKYVTLKTGDPDDPSYVHSAMSSYMSLTMTRELLYAIPNNKFDEFLAGSKDPWAEFVLVDNAYNRGVYGLLQRNLFTTHRNQAINTTDLNKEFDLGGFASHIETIKSVITEMDNETNTVYDAKITWPMMENYLNELRLYYGNGTPSDPEWTAMKTDVKRSFDILSKHWGNDTISYRYDFLTLLRVAEEYLPKNKQPAPSSSSWIEQINSANNQAATSPK
;
A
#
# COMPACT_ATOMS: atom_id res chain seq x y z
N MET A 1 15.93 22.53 51.62
CA MET A 1 14.47 22.77 51.73
C MET A 1 13.96 23.04 50.33
N ASN A 2 13.72 21.98 49.55
CA ASN A 2 12.38 21.50 49.18
C ASN A 2 11.37 22.60 48.87
N ASN A 3 11.05 22.76 47.58
CA ASN A 3 9.68 23.00 47.13
C ASN A 3 9.52 22.49 45.70
N SER A 4 9.09 21.23 45.61
CA SER A 4 8.51 20.59 44.44
C SER A 4 7.13 21.19 44.17
N LYS A 5 6.92 21.80 43.00
CA LYS A 5 5.58 21.96 42.43
C LYS A 5 5.35 20.84 41.43
N LEU A 6 4.60 19.84 41.89
CA LEU A 6 3.87 18.91 41.04
C LEU A 6 2.97 19.71 40.10
N THR A 7 3.10 19.49 38.79
CA THR A 7 2.06 19.86 37.84
C THR A 7 1.57 18.55 37.21
N ALA A 8 0.28 18.30 37.37
CA ALA A 8 -0.40 17.07 37.06
C ALA A 8 -0.36 16.75 35.57
N ILE A 9 0.01 15.51 35.24
CA ILE A 9 -0.20 14.92 33.91
C ILE A 9 -1.66 14.47 33.87
N SER A 10 -2.50 15.14 33.08
CA SER A 10 -3.81 14.61 32.75
C SER A 10 -3.63 13.46 31.75
N LEU A 11 -3.76 12.22 32.23
CA LEU A 11 -4.03 11.08 31.35
C LEU A 11 -5.47 11.22 30.83
N SER A 12 -5.61 11.71 29.60
CA SER A 12 -6.83 11.56 28.83
C SER A 12 -6.77 10.25 28.05
N THR A 13 -7.56 9.28 28.48
CA THR A 13 -7.92 8.06 27.76
C THR A 13 -8.57 8.46 26.43
N ILE A 14 -7.86 8.35 25.31
CA ILE A 14 -8.45 8.54 23.97
C ILE A 14 -8.53 7.18 23.29
N ILE A 15 -9.78 6.81 23.03
CA ILE A 15 -10.23 5.64 22.26
C ILE A 15 -9.80 5.80 20.80
N LEU A 16 -9.39 4.67 20.20
CA LEU A 16 -9.06 4.43 18.80
C LEU A 16 -9.84 5.32 17.79
N LEU A 17 -9.18 6.36 17.30
CA LEU A 17 -9.51 7.01 16.03
C LEU A 17 -8.19 7.08 15.23
N GLY A 18 -8.15 6.36 14.10
CA GLY A 18 -7.00 6.25 13.20
C GLY A 18 -6.64 7.54 12.47
N TYR A 19 -6.24 8.56 13.21
CA TYR A 19 -5.49 9.69 12.69
C TYR A 19 -4.04 9.52 13.14
N THR A 20 -3.15 9.18 12.21
CA THR A 20 -1.70 9.29 12.43
C THR A 20 -1.36 10.78 12.49
N GLN A 21 -1.23 11.31 13.71
CA GLN A 21 -0.61 12.62 13.89
C GLN A 21 0.91 12.46 13.75
N PRO A 22 1.60 13.32 12.98
CA PRO A 22 3.06 13.35 12.97
C PRO A 22 3.56 13.65 14.39
N VAL A 23 4.49 12.84 14.88
CA VAL A 23 5.15 13.05 16.19
C VAL A 23 5.91 14.38 16.12
N GLN A 24 5.51 15.36 16.93
CA GLN A 24 6.27 16.58 17.14
C GLN A 24 7.52 16.30 17.98
N ALA A 25 8.59 17.06 17.69
CA ALA A 25 9.92 16.91 18.27
C ALA A 25 9.91 16.78 19.81
N LEU A 26 10.51 15.69 20.32
CA LEU A 26 10.89 15.57 21.72
C LEU A 26 12.23 16.28 21.93
N ASN A 27 12.17 17.47 22.54
CA ASN A 27 13.36 18.11 23.11
C ASN A 27 13.66 17.47 24.47
N THR A 28 14.63 16.56 24.51
CA THR A 28 15.27 16.15 25.75
C THR A 28 16.71 16.65 25.75
N THR A 29 16.91 17.83 26.35
CA THR A 29 18.23 18.27 26.80
C THR A 29 18.64 17.40 27.99
N SER A 30 19.39 16.33 27.73
CA SER A 30 20.19 15.67 28.77
C SER A 30 21.60 16.25 28.73
N GLU A 31 21.85 17.17 29.66
CA GLU A 31 23.20 17.58 30.04
C GLU A 31 23.93 16.36 30.62
N ALA A 32 24.80 15.75 29.83
CA ALA A 32 25.82 14.84 30.35
C ALA A 32 27.01 15.68 30.84
N THR A 33 27.04 15.92 32.15
CA THR A 33 28.24 16.35 32.88
C THR A 33 29.38 15.38 32.60
N VAL A 34 30.39 15.86 31.86
CA VAL A 34 31.67 15.16 31.70
C VAL A 34 32.40 15.24 33.04
N SER A 35 32.44 14.12 33.76
CA SER A 35 33.36 13.95 34.88
C SER A 35 34.79 13.89 34.33
N SER A 36 35.60 14.87 34.70
CA SER A 36 37.04 14.88 34.49
C SER A 36 37.69 13.75 35.28
N GLY A 37 37.78 12.56 34.66
CA GLY A 37 38.61 11.46 35.13
C GLY A 37 40.05 11.70 34.71
N SER A 38 40.84 12.22 35.65
CA SER A 38 42.29 12.33 35.54
C SER A 38 42.93 10.94 35.42
N ILE A 39 43.43 10.63 34.23
CA ILE A 39 44.38 9.53 34.02
C ILE A 39 45.75 10.19 33.85
N THR A 40 46.50 10.23 34.94
CA THR A 40 47.94 10.50 34.94
C THR A 40 48.65 9.30 34.33
N GLU A 41 48.93 9.34 33.03
CA GLU A 41 49.98 8.51 32.43
C GLU A 41 51.30 9.29 32.37
N ASN A 42 52.35 8.59 32.76
CA ASN A 42 53.70 9.09 32.99
C ASN A 42 54.31 9.73 31.73
N LEU A 43 54.34 11.06 31.70
CA LEU A 43 55.25 11.83 30.85
C LEU A 43 56.66 11.78 31.45
N ASN A 44 57.36 10.66 31.23
CA ASN A 44 58.80 10.57 31.40
C ASN A 44 59.39 9.56 30.40
N ASP A 45 59.29 9.90 29.12
CA ASP A 45 60.36 9.58 28.17
C ASP A 45 60.36 10.60 27.03
N LYS A 46 60.93 11.78 27.29
CA LYS A 46 61.42 12.64 26.20
C LYS A 46 62.64 11.93 25.61
N GLY A 47 62.40 10.92 24.79
CA GLY A 47 63.36 10.40 23.84
C GLY A 47 63.88 11.59 23.03
N LYS A 48 65.12 11.96 23.31
CA LYS A 48 65.85 13.04 22.65
C LYS A 48 65.74 12.83 21.13
N ILE A 49 64.97 13.67 20.43
CA ILE A 49 64.97 13.72 18.95
C ILE A 49 66.41 14.01 18.55
N THR A 50 67.12 12.96 18.15
CA THR A 50 68.51 13.09 17.70
C THR A 50 68.40 13.47 16.25
N VAL A 51 68.29 14.78 16.01
CA VAL A 51 68.26 15.35 14.67
C VAL A 51 69.50 14.88 13.94
N SER A 52 69.34 14.05 12.92
CA SER A 52 70.46 13.52 12.15
C SER A 52 71.17 14.66 11.42
N LYS A 53 72.50 14.56 11.34
CA LYS A 53 73.31 15.52 10.57
C LYS A 53 73.29 15.12 9.09
N ASP A 54 72.12 15.23 8.47
CA ASP A 54 71.93 14.95 7.05
C ASP A 54 72.60 16.01 6.18
N THR A 55 72.88 15.66 4.93
CA THR A 55 73.49 16.55 3.93
C THR A 55 72.49 17.03 2.88
N THR A 56 71.29 16.44 2.82
CA THR A 56 70.20 16.80 1.90
C THR A 56 68.84 16.66 2.57
N ALA A 57 67.81 17.31 2.03
CA ALA A 57 66.42 17.01 2.39
C ALA A 57 66.07 15.53 2.11
N PRO A 58 64.99 14.98 2.71
CA PRO A 58 64.63 13.58 2.51
C PRO A 58 64.37 13.24 1.04
N ALA A 59 64.69 12.02 0.62
CA ALA A 59 64.39 11.56 -0.72
C ALA A 59 62.87 11.47 -0.97
N GLN A 60 62.50 11.38 -2.25
CA GLN A 60 61.10 11.20 -2.62
C GLN A 60 60.52 9.90 -2.05
N PHE A 61 59.33 10.01 -1.46
CA PHE A 61 58.62 8.91 -0.84
C PHE A 61 57.17 8.91 -1.33
N GLN A 62 56.44 7.84 -1.03
CA GLN A 62 55.02 7.74 -1.34
C GLN A 62 54.22 7.30 -0.12
N ILE A 63 52.93 7.63 -0.14
CA ILE A 63 51.95 7.06 0.77
C ILE A 63 50.97 6.17 0.03
N THR A 64 50.52 5.10 0.68
CA THR A 64 49.52 4.16 0.18
C THR A 64 48.51 3.82 1.26
N LYS A 65 47.38 3.21 0.87
CA LYS A 65 46.40 2.63 1.80
C LYS A 65 46.35 1.12 1.65
N ASN A 66 45.91 0.44 2.71
CA ASN A 66 45.75 -1.02 2.71
C ASN A 66 44.34 -1.51 2.34
N ASN A 67 43.38 -0.60 2.14
CA ASN A 67 41.99 -0.97 1.89
C ASN A 67 41.30 -0.02 0.89
N TRP A 68 40.40 -0.57 0.06
CA TRP A 68 39.61 0.13 -0.96
C TRP A 68 38.11 -0.18 -0.88
N ASP A 69 37.68 -0.97 0.11
CA ASP A 69 36.33 -1.53 0.17
C ASP A 69 35.32 -0.68 0.95
N GLY A 70 35.69 0.51 1.41
CA GLY A 70 34.82 1.36 2.20
C GLY A 70 34.85 1.13 3.72
N ALA A 71 35.75 0.30 4.26
CA ALA A 71 35.79 0.03 5.70
C ALA A 71 36.14 1.27 6.55
N PRO A 72 35.59 1.38 7.78
CA PRO A 72 35.98 2.38 8.78
C PRO A 72 37.41 2.24 9.29
N ASN A 73 38.01 1.07 9.11
CA ASN A 73 39.32 0.73 9.65
C ASN A 73 40.28 0.52 8.47
N TYR A 74 41.32 1.34 8.40
CA TYR A 74 42.34 1.27 7.34
C TYR A 74 43.65 1.90 7.83
N ILE A 75 44.73 1.65 7.09
CA ILE A 75 46.08 2.09 7.41
C ILE A 75 46.58 2.92 6.24
N ILE A 76 47.16 4.08 6.54
CA ILE A 76 48.00 4.84 5.61
C ILE A 76 49.45 4.51 5.90
N SER A 77 50.16 4.03 4.89
CA SER A 77 51.57 3.62 4.97
C SER A 77 52.45 4.58 4.20
N MET A 78 53.56 5.00 4.79
CA MET A 78 54.64 5.73 4.14
C MET A 78 55.76 4.75 3.77
N GLN A 79 56.31 4.89 2.56
CA GLN A 79 57.44 4.11 2.08
C GLN A 79 58.44 4.99 1.32
N LEU A 80 59.71 4.91 1.73
CA LEU A 80 60.88 5.46 1.05
C LEU A 80 61.85 4.30 0.80
N TRP A 81 62.12 3.96 -0.46
CA TRP A 81 62.87 2.75 -0.82
C TRP A 81 64.40 2.92 -0.76
N TYR A 82 64.91 4.10 -1.07
CA TYR A 82 66.33 4.44 -1.01
C TYR A 82 66.52 5.96 -0.93
N GLY A 83 67.63 6.41 -0.32
CA GLY A 83 68.02 7.82 -0.26
C GLY A 83 68.06 8.37 1.16
N THR A 84 68.10 9.69 1.28
CA THR A 84 68.14 10.36 2.60
C THR A 84 66.80 10.23 3.29
N ASN A 85 66.81 9.75 4.53
CA ASN A 85 65.61 9.51 5.33
C ASN A 85 65.13 10.79 6.03
N GLY A 86 63.91 10.72 6.56
CA GLY A 86 63.34 11.74 7.45
C GLY A 86 63.53 11.43 8.92
N ASP A 87 63.49 12.48 9.74
CA ASP A 87 63.35 12.43 11.20
C ASP A 87 61.89 12.44 11.65
N VAL A 88 60.99 13.02 10.85
CA VAL A 88 59.56 13.15 11.16
C VAL A 88 58.72 12.96 9.90
N TRP A 89 57.65 12.15 10.00
CA TRP A 89 56.59 12.06 9.00
C TRP A 89 55.35 12.82 9.46
N LYS A 90 54.98 13.87 8.74
CA LYS A 90 53.75 14.63 8.95
C LYS A 90 52.67 14.10 8.02
N LEU A 91 51.55 13.64 8.58
CA LEU A 91 50.38 13.18 7.85
C LEU A 91 49.29 14.24 7.95
N TYR A 92 48.67 14.57 6.82
CA TYR A 92 47.59 15.55 6.70
C TYR A 92 46.32 14.86 6.21
N GLU A 93 45.17 15.27 6.75
CA GLU A 93 43.83 14.84 6.33
C GLU A 93 43.03 16.07 5.89
N ASN A 94 42.48 16.04 4.68
CA ASN A 94 41.68 17.13 4.10
C ASN A 94 42.38 18.51 4.20
N GLY A 95 43.72 18.51 4.10
CA GLY A 95 44.56 19.72 4.19
C GLY A 95 44.94 20.15 5.61
N ALA A 96 44.39 19.54 6.66
CA ALA A 96 44.75 19.80 8.06
C ALA A 96 45.81 18.81 8.55
N LEU A 97 46.76 19.28 9.38
CA LEU A 97 47.76 18.41 9.99
C LEU A 97 47.08 17.45 10.96
N LEU A 98 47.16 16.15 10.67
CA LEU A 98 46.55 15.08 11.48
C LEU A 98 47.52 14.56 12.53
N SER A 99 48.77 14.28 12.15
CA SER A 99 49.76 13.67 13.04
C SER A 99 51.19 13.98 12.62
N GLU A 100 52.10 13.99 13.60
CA GLU A 100 53.56 14.03 13.40
C GLU A 100 54.17 12.79 14.05
N ILE A 101 54.80 11.94 13.24
CA ILE A 101 55.33 10.65 13.67
C ILE A 101 56.86 10.72 13.62
N PRO A 102 57.56 10.68 14.77
CA PRO A 102 59.01 10.59 14.81
C PRO A 102 59.49 9.31 14.15
N LEU A 103 60.57 9.41 13.38
CA LEU A 103 61.17 8.29 12.67
C LEU A 103 62.64 8.15 13.03
N VAL A 104 63.15 6.93 12.90
CA VAL A 104 64.59 6.69 13.01
C VAL A 104 65.21 6.89 11.63
N ASN A 105 66.11 7.88 11.52
CA ASN A 105 66.89 8.11 10.32
C ASN A 105 68.02 7.06 10.20
N ASN A 106 67.84 6.12 9.28
CA ASN A 106 68.78 5.05 8.95
C ASN A 106 69.37 5.18 7.52
N SER A 107 69.57 6.41 7.04
CA SER A 107 70.05 6.66 5.68
C SER A 107 71.30 5.84 5.32
N PRO A 108 71.42 5.27 4.10
CA PRO A 108 70.49 5.39 2.97
C PRO A 108 69.47 4.23 2.87
N ASN A 109 69.28 3.44 3.94
CA ASN A 109 68.37 2.28 3.92
C ASN A 109 66.91 2.71 3.83
N ALA A 110 66.07 1.83 3.30
CA ALA A 110 64.63 2.05 3.21
C ALA A 110 64.01 2.44 4.56
N GLN A 111 63.03 3.35 4.50
CA GLN A 111 62.29 3.85 5.65
C GLN A 111 60.79 3.66 5.43
N SER A 112 60.07 3.29 6.48
CA SER A 112 58.62 3.14 6.43
C SER A 112 57.97 3.59 7.72
N ALA A 113 56.70 3.97 7.62
CA ALA A 113 55.86 4.30 8.76
C ALA A 113 54.39 3.98 8.43
N GLN A 114 53.56 3.85 9.46
CA GLN A 114 52.13 3.57 9.30
C GLN A 114 51.32 4.39 10.29
N TYR A 115 50.12 4.79 9.88
CA TYR A 115 49.12 5.39 10.74
C TYR A 115 47.80 4.62 10.57
N THR A 116 47.30 4.09 11.69
CA THR A 116 46.11 3.25 11.71
C THR A 116 44.89 4.08 12.09
N PHE A 117 43.88 4.04 11.23
CA PHE A 117 42.57 4.61 11.49
C PHE A 117 41.64 3.53 12.03
N THR A 118 40.86 3.88 13.05
CA THR A 118 39.82 3.04 13.62
C THR A 118 38.52 3.82 13.70
N ASP A 119 37.39 3.15 13.42
CA ASP A 119 36.04 3.68 13.51
C ASP A 119 35.82 5.02 12.77
N LYS A 120 36.45 5.18 11.59
CA LYS A 120 36.28 6.41 10.80
C LYS A 120 34.83 6.59 10.36
N PRO A 121 34.21 7.77 10.54
CA PRO A 121 32.86 8.04 10.03
C PRO A 121 32.77 7.91 8.51
N ASN A 122 31.60 7.59 7.97
CA ASN A 122 31.36 7.59 6.53
C ASN A 122 31.59 8.99 5.93
N ASP A 123 32.64 9.13 5.12
CA ASP A 123 33.00 10.35 4.36
C ASP A 123 34.11 10.02 3.34
N THR A 124 34.48 11.00 2.51
CA THR A 124 35.68 10.96 1.66
C THR A 124 36.83 11.72 2.32
N TYR A 125 37.93 11.02 2.59
CA TYR A 125 39.13 11.58 3.20
C TYR A 125 40.28 11.61 2.20
N VAL A 126 40.94 12.76 2.07
CA VAL A 126 42.14 12.94 1.23
C VAL A 126 43.37 13.09 2.12
N TYR A 127 44.33 12.20 1.94
CA TYR A 127 45.58 12.17 2.68
C TYR A 127 46.74 12.69 1.85
N THR A 128 47.55 13.56 2.45
CA THR A 128 48.84 14.01 1.94
C THR A 128 49.88 13.93 3.05
N ALA A 129 51.16 13.91 2.69
CA ALA A 129 52.23 13.73 3.66
C ALA A 129 53.47 14.56 3.35
N GLU A 130 54.23 14.87 4.40
CA GLU A 130 55.57 15.46 4.35
C GLU A 130 56.54 14.63 5.16
N LEU A 131 57.77 14.50 4.66
CA LEU A 131 58.89 13.89 5.36
C LEU A 131 59.92 14.98 5.64
N VAL A 132 60.33 15.12 6.89
CA VAL A 132 61.14 16.24 7.38
C VAL A 132 62.42 15.71 8.01
N ASN A 133 63.56 16.30 7.70
CA ASN A 133 64.80 16.12 8.44
C ASN A 133 65.44 17.49 8.75
N SER A 134 66.65 17.48 9.31
CA SER A 134 67.41 18.68 9.68
C SER A 134 67.71 19.66 8.54
N VAL A 135 67.68 19.20 7.28
CA VAL A 135 68.04 19.97 6.09
C VAL A 135 66.81 20.48 5.34
N GLY A 136 65.67 19.79 5.43
CA GLY A 136 64.46 20.27 4.76
C GLY A 136 63.27 19.34 4.79
N VAL A 137 62.28 19.70 3.97
CA VAL A 137 60.99 19.02 3.86
C VAL A 137 60.80 18.51 2.44
N THR A 138 60.39 17.25 2.31
CA THR A 138 59.96 16.67 1.04
C THR A 138 58.49 16.32 1.13
N LYS A 139 57.70 16.68 0.10
CA LYS A 139 56.29 16.28 -0.02
C LYS A 139 56.20 14.90 -0.66
N GLY A 140 55.25 14.09 -0.20
CA GLY A 140 54.98 12.78 -0.76
C GLY A 140 54.57 12.88 -2.23
N LYS A 141 54.99 11.91 -3.03
CA LYS A 141 54.73 11.85 -4.47
C LYS A 141 53.24 11.79 -4.83
N THR A 142 52.43 11.20 -3.95
CA THR A 142 51.01 10.92 -4.18
C THR A 142 50.16 11.40 -3.01
N SER A 143 48.95 11.86 -3.32
CA SER A 143 47.85 11.90 -2.36
C SER A 143 47.09 10.58 -2.39
N VAL A 144 46.46 10.20 -1.28
CA VAL A 144 45.63 8.99 -1.17
C VAL A 144 44.23 9.38 -0.75
N THR A 145 43.22 9.00 -1.54
CA THR A 145 41.82 9.19 -1.18
C THR A 145 41.25 7.88 -0.61
N HIS A 146 40.56 7.97 0.52
CA HIS A 146 39.78 6.86 1.08
C HIS A 146 38.34 7.28 1.33
N GLU A 147 37.41 6.58 0.69
CA GLU A 147 35.98 6.75 0.92
C GLU A 147 35.55 5.70 1.94
N VAL A 148 34.93 6.13 3.04
CA VAL A 148 34.37 5.23 4.05
C VAL A 148 32.85 5.14 3.82
N THR A 149 32.36 3.93 3.60
CA THR A 149 30.95 3.66 3.31
C THR A 149 30.32 2.63 4.26
N LYS A 150 31.13 1.93 5.07
CA LYS A 150 30.70 0.79 5.90
C LYS A 150 30.69 1.07 7.42
N ASN A 151 30.66 2.33 7.85
CA ASN A 151 30.52 2.71 9.26
C ASN A 151 29.12 3.23 9.59
N GLU A 152 28.10 2.40 9.37
CA GLU A 152 26.73 2.72 9.74
C GLU A 152 26.45 2.29 11.18
N LYS A 153 26.66 3.20 12.14
CA LYS A 153 26.06 3.02 13.46
C LYS A 153 24.54 3.16 13.33
N PRO A 154 23.74 2.23 13.87
CA PRO A 154 22.28 2.34 13.83
C PRO A 154 21.83 3.64 14.48
N ILE A 155 21.12 4.48 13.74
CA ILE A 155 20.49 5.68 14.31
C ILE A 155 19.26 5.21 15.09
N ASN A 156 19.25 5.44 16.40
CA ASN A 156 18.07 5.16 17.21
C ASN A 156 16.97 6.19 16.92
N ILE A 157 15.86 5.72 16.36
CA ILE A 157 14.66 6.49 16.04
C ILE A 157 13.53 5.99 16.95
N GLU A 158 12.86 6.92 17.62
CA GLU A 158 11.63 6.61 18.33
C GLU A 158 10.49 6.47 17.31
N LEU A 159 9.89 5.28 17.27
CA LEU A 159 8.78 4.97 16.37
C LEU A 159 7.46 5.03 17.12
N PRO A 160 6.34 5.31 16.43
CA PRO A 160 5.02 5.11 17.02
C PRO A 160 4.82 3.65 17.41
N THR A 161 3.90 3.40 18.35
CA THR A 161 3.62 2.04 18.85
C THR A 161 3.12 1.09 17.78
N SER A 162 2.39 1.62 16.79
CA SER A 162 1.86 0.88 15.64
C SER A 162 1.66 1.81 14.44
N ALA A 163 1.50 1.21 13.26
CA ALA A 163 1.09 1.88 12.03
C ALA A 163 0.01 1.04 11.32
N SER A 164 -0.94 1.69 10.67
CA SER A 164 -2.03 1.03 9.93
C SER A 164 -2.42 1.92 8.75
N GLY A 165 -2.73 1.31 7.61
CA GLY A 165 -3.01 1.98 6.34
C GLY A 165 -1.75 2.38 5.60
N GLU A 166 -0.86 3.12 6.27
CA GLU A 166 0.39 3.62 5.72
C GLU A 166 1.58 3.38 6.68
N PRO A 167 2.81 3.22 6.16
CA PRO A 167 3.99 3.11 7.00
C PRO A 167 4.24 4.43 7.75
N ALA A 168 4.79 4.33 8.95
CA ALA A 168 5.16 5.49 9.76
C ALA A 168 6.32 6.24 9.10
N VAL A 169 6.20 7.56 8.97
CA VAL A 169 7.24 8.43 8.43
C VAL A 169 7.51 9.59 9.37
N GLY A 170 8.74 10.10 9.35
CA GLY A 170 9.11 11.25 10.16
C GLY A 170 10.59 11.56 10.07
N TYR A 171 11.09 12.36 11.01
CA TYR A 171 12.51 12.68 11.11
C TYR A 171 12.95 12.92 12.55
N LYS A 172 14.27 12.83 12.75
CA LYS A 172 14.96 13.21 13.98
C LYS A 172 16.13 14.13 13.64
N ILE A 173 16.32 15.20 14.40
CA ILE A 173 17.51 16.05 14.26
C ILE A 173 18.71 15.29 14.81
N LEU A 174 19.77 15.14 14.00
CA LEU A 174 21.04 14.56 14.43
C LEU A 174 22.02 15.64 14.84
N GLN A 175 22.16 16.66 13.99
CA GLN A 175 23.02 17.81 14.22
C GLN A 175 22.39 19.04 13.57
N GLU A 176 22.49 20.19 14.22
CA GLU A 176 22.02 21.44 13.65
C GLU A 176 22.90 22.60 14.14
N THR A 177 23.26 23.47 13.21
CA THR A 177 23.96 24.73 13.49
C THR A 177 23.10 25.91 13.03
N ASP A 178 23.64 27.12 13.06
CA ASP A 178 22.95 28.30 12.51
C ASP A 178 22.85 28.24 10.96
N SER A 179 23.76 27.52 10.29
CA SER A 179 23.87 27.52 8.83
C SER A 179 23.66 26.15 8.17
N THR A 180 23.76 25.05 8.92
CA THR A 180 23.65 23.68 8.39
C THR A 180 22.82 22.78 9.28
N PHE A 181 22.31 21.69 8.72
CA PHE A 181 21.62 20.64 9.46
C PHE A 181 21.97 19.24 8.94
N GLU A 182 21.76 18.26 9.79
CA GLU A 182 21.72 16.84 9.47
C GLU A 182 20.52 16.21 10.20
N TRP A 183 19.61 15.62 9.43
CA TRP A 183 18.43 14.93 9.93
C TRP A 183 18.50 13.43 9.59
N ALA A 184 17.92 12.63 10.45
CA ALA A 184 17.57 11.24 10.18
C ALA A 184 16.09 11.16 9.79
N VAL A 185 15.81 11.15 8.51
CA VAL A 185 14.45 10.96 7.97
C VAL A 185 14.17 9.46 7.88
N PHE A 186 12.99 9.00 8.28
CA PHE A 186 12.68 7.57 8.34
C PHE A 186 11.33 7.21 7.70
N ILE A 187 11.25 5.94 7.31
CA ILE A 187 10.02 5.23 6.95
C ILE A 187 10.05 3.84 7.63
N ALA A 188 8.95 3.42 8.25
CA ALA A 188 8.95 2.24 9.11
C ALA A 188 7.61 1.50 9.18
N ASN A 189 7.70 0.19 9.36
CA ASN A 189 6.66 -0.63 9.95
C ASN A 189 7.05 -0.94 11.42
N PRO A 190 6.47 -0.24 12.41
CA PRO A 190 6.76 -0.48 13.82
C PRO A 190 6.05 -1.72 14.39
N ASN A 191 5.10 -2.30 13.65
CA ASN A 191 4.27 -3.38 14.15
C ASN A 191 5.11 -4.64 14.41
N LYS A 192 4.74 -5.38 15.46
CA LYS A 192 5.39 -6.65 15.86
C LYS A 192 4.50 -7.87 15.61
N GLY A 193 3.25 -7.63 15.22
CA GLY A 193 2.23 -8.64 14.99
C GLY A 193 1.09 -8.06 14.19
N TYR A 194 0.12 -8.91 13.86
CA TYR A 194 -0.98 -8.55 12.97
C TYR A 194 -1.84 -7.42 13.54
N ILE A 195 -2.05 -6.42 12.69
CA ILE A 195 -3.02 -5.35 12.82
C ILE A 195 -3.60 -5.16 11.42
N TRP A 196 -4.90 -4.88 11.31
CA TRP A 196 -5.53 -4.56 10.04
C TRP A 196 -4.77 -3.43 9.32
N GLU A 197 -4.42 -3.64 8.04
CA GLU A 197 -3.59 -2.74 7.24
C GLU A 197 -2.21 -2.44 7.85
N GLY A 198 -1.71 -3.31 8.72
CA GLY A 198 -0.45 -3.14 9.43
C GLY A 198 0.51 -4.33 9.30
N LYS A 199 0.10 -5.39 8.60
CA LYS A 199 0.93 -6.58 8.41
C LYS A 199 2.24 -6.24 7.70
N GLU A 200 2.12 -5.55 6.57
CA GLU A 200 3.25 -5.18 5.72
C GLU A 200 2.87 -3.96 4.86
N PHE A 201 3.86 -3.13 4.55
CA PHE A 201 3.70 -2.00 3.64
C PHE A 201 4.63 -2.12 2.44
N SER A 202 4.25 -1.52 1.32
CA SER A 202 5.09 -1.38 0.14
C SER A 202 5.17 0.09 -0.26
N ALA A 203 6.38 0.61 -0.43
CA ALA A 203 6.60 2.01 -0.75
C ALA A 203 7.76 2.22 -1.74
N TRP A 204 7.55 3.15 -2.67
CA TRP A 204 8.60 3.71 -3.52
C TRP A 204 9.59 4.54 -2.72
N GLY A 205 9.13 5.18 -1.65
CA GLY A 205 9.90 6.15 -0.90
C GLY A 205 9.02 7.00 0.00
N LEU A 206 9.42 8.26 0.23
CA LEU A 206 8.62 9.24 0.96
C LEU A 206 8.87 10.66 0.46
N ASN A 207 7.91 11.54 0.72
CA ASN A 207 8.03 12.98 0.50
C ASN A 207 7.99 13.74 1.82
N PHE A 208 8.59 14.92 1.84
CA PHE A 208 8.35 15.94 2.87
C PHE A 208 8.60 17.32 2.28
N ASP A 209 8.13 18.37 2.97
CA ASP A 209 8.29 19.75 2.55
C ASP A 209 9.26 20.49 3.48
N THR A 210 10.16 21.26 2.88
CA THR A 210 11.14 22.09 3.61
C THR A 210 11.54 23.32 2.80
N ASP A 211 11.76 24.45 3.49
CA ASP A 211 12.34 25.64 2.88
C ASP A 211 13.88 25.59 2.81
N HIS A 212 14.47 24.60 3.48
CA HIS A 212 15.91 24.39 3.50
C HIS A 212 16.43 23.84 2.15
N GLU A 213 17.69 24.10 1.83
CA GLU A 213 18.34 23.48 0.68
C GLU A 213 18.92 22.13 1.07
N ILE A 214 18.54 21.07 0.38
CA ILE A 214 19.10 19.72 0.58
C ILE A 214 20.36 19.58 -0.26
N THR A 215 21.49 19.35 0.41
CA THR A 215 22.79 19.18 -0.25
C THR A 215 23.13 17.71 -0.47
N SER A 216 22.67 16.81 0.39
CA SER A 216 22.81 15.36 0.19
C SER A 216 21.79 14.53 0.97
N VAL A 217 21.51 13.34 0.45
CA VAL A 217 20.73 12.29 1.11
C VAL A 217 21.49 10.97 0.99
N SER A 218 21.77 10.31 2.11
CA SER A 218 22.38 8.96 2.12
C SER A 218 21.33 7.87 2.22
N ASN A 219 21.71 6.64 1.83
CA ASN A 219 20.91 5.42 1.97
C ASN A 219 19.61 5.40 1.18
N CYS A 220 19.51 6.23 0.14
CA CYS A 220 18.43 6.23 -0.84
C CYS A 220 18.93 5.71 -2.19
N SER A 221 18.01 5.32 -3.07
CA SER A 221 18.31 5.13 -4.50
C SER A 221 18.55 6.46 -5.21
N SER A 222 17.71 7.45 -4.90
CA SER A 222 17.78 8.79 -5.46
C SER A 222 17.03 9.78 -4.56
N PHE A 223 17.29 11.07 -4.72
CA PHE A 223 16.46 12.11 -4.14
C PHE A 223 16.30 13.29 -5.11
N LYS A 224 15.21 14.03 -4.97
CA LYS A 224 14.93 15.23 -5.76
C LYS A 224 14.29 16.30 -4.88
N GLN A 225 14.69 17.56 -5.05
CA GLN A 225 14.03 18.71 -4.43
C GLN A 225 13.43 19.62 -5.52
N GLU A 226 12.12 19.83 -5.47
CA GLU A 226 11.36 20.71 -6.38
C GLU A 226 10.64 21.79 -5.56
N GLY A 227 11.25 22.98 -5.51
CA GLY A 227 10.79 24.02 -4.58
C GLY A 227 10.95 23.53 -3.14
N LYS A 228 9.83 23.46 -2.40
CA LYS A 228 9.83 22.95 -1.02
C LYS A 228 9.79 21.43 -0.93
N LYS A 229 9.27 20.76 -1.96
CA LYS A 229 9.00 19.31 -1.91
C LYS A 229 10.28 18.53 -2.13
N VAL A 230 10.63 17.67 -1.18
CA VAL A 230 11.72 16.71 -1.27
C VAL A 230 11.11 15.33 -1.44
N THR A 231 11.57 14.58 -2.44
CA THR A 231 11.21 13.19 -2.70
C THR A 231 12.47 12.34 -2.48
N ILE A 232 12.37 11.32 -1.64
CA ILE A 232 13.43 10.33 -1.42
C ILE A 232 12.93 8.97 -1.90
N ASP A 233 13.64 8.34 -2.82
CA ASP A 233 13.32 7.01 -3.34
C ASP A 233 14.12 5.92 -2.62
N LEU A 234 13.44 4.83 -2.24
CA LEU A 234 14.04 3.62 -1.68
C LEU A 234 14.76 2.82 -2.77
N LYS A 235 15.82 2.11 -2.36
CA LYS A 235 16.44 1.07 -3.19
C LYS A 235 15.44 -0.04 -3.47
N GLN A 236 15.57 -0.70 -4.61
CA GLN A 236 14.59 -1.66 -5.10
C GLN A 236 14.31 -2.81 -4.12
N ASP A 237 15.36 -3.31 -3.45
CA ASP A 237 15.32 -4.38 -2.45
C ASP A 237 14.82 -3.92 -1.07
N GLU A 238 14.63 -2.61 -0.86
CA GLU A 238 14.20 -2.00 0.40
C GLU A 238 12.73 -1.53 0.38
N ARG A 239 11.98 -1.81 -0.69
CA ARG A 239 10.61 -1.29 -0.91
C ARG A 239 9.51 -2.02 -0.14
N LEU A 240 9.82 -3.15 0.48
CA LEU A 240 8.89 -3.91 1.32
C LEU A 240 9.22 -3.69 2.80
N PHE A 241 8.19 -3.45 3.61
CA PHE A 241 8.28 -3.24 5.05
C PHE A 241 7.46 -4.28 5.81
N PRO A 242 8.01 -5.49 6.02
CA PRO A 242 7.48 -6.44 6.99
C PRO A 242 7.53 -5.87 8.41
N TYR A 243 7.01 -6.62 9.38
CA TYR A 243 7.09 -6.25 10.80
C TYR A 243 8.47 -5.80 11.25
N SER A 244 8.49 -4.79 12.12
CA SER A 244 9.71 -4.28 12.77
C SER A 244 10.80 -3.83 11.78
N THR A 245 10.41 -3.32 10.62
CA THR A 245 11.33 -2.87 9.57
C THR A 245 11.39 -1.34 9.56
N THR A 246 12.60 -0.78 9.57
CA THR A 246 12.83 0.66 9.47
C THR A 246 13.90 0.95 8.43
N ARG A 247 13.73 2.04 7.68
CA ARG A 247 14.75 2.63 6.82
C ARG A 247 14.99 4.06 7.24
N VAL A 248 16.26 4.46 7.30
CA VAL A 248 16.69 5.79 7.76
C VAL A 248 17.63 6.39 6.72
N PHE A 249 17.32 7.63 6.33
CA PHE A 249 18.07 8.44 5.40
C PHE A 249 18.74 9.58 6.18
N LYS A 250 20.05 9.79 5.99
CA LYS A 250 20.71 10.98 6.51
C LYS A 250 20.55 12.10 5.49
N VAL A 251 19.80 13.13 5.86
CA VAL A 251 19.50 14.29 5.01
C VAL A 251 20.31 15.48 5.53
N LYS A 252 21.20 15.99 4.69
CA LYS A 252 22.04 17.14 5.00
C LYS A 252 21.66 18.33 4.14
N GLY A 253 21.87 19.53 4.66
CA GLY A 253 21.56 20.73 3.91
C GLY A 253 21.97 22.04 4.57
N ASN A 254 21.72 23.13 3.84
CA ASN A 254 21.95 24.49 4.29
C ASN A 254 20.66 25.10 4.83
N LYS A 255 20.76 25.77 5.98
CA LYS A 255 19.62 26.45 6.59
C LYS A 255 19.32 27.77 5.86
N LYS A 256 18.06 27.94 5.44
CA LYS A 256 17.57 29.22 4.89
C LYS A 256 16.73 30.02 5.89
N ASN A 257 16.11 29.34 6.85
CA ASN A 257 15.24 29.91 7.88
C ASN A 257 15.19 28.96 9.11
N ILE A 258 14.27 29.18 10.06
CA ILE A 258 14.12 28.38 11.30
C ILE A 258 12.91 27.43 11.19
N THR A 259 12.39 27.15 9.97
CA THR A 259 11.18 26.34 9.83
C THR A 259 11.49 24.86 9.72
N ASN A 260 10.94 24.07 10.63
CA ASN A 260 11.05 22.61 10.59
C ASN A 260 10.42 22.01 9.30
N PRO A 261 10.92 20.87 8.81
CA PRO A 261 10.29 20.16 7.71
C PRO A 261 8.90 19.65 8.12
N THR A 262 7.99 19.59 7.17
CA THR A 262 6.58 19.24 7.37
C THR A 262 6.09 18.27 6.28
N ASN A 263 4.82 17.87 6.33
CA ASN A 263 4.18 17.07 5.27
C ASN A 263 4.90 15.76 4.91
N PHE A 264 5.50 15.10 5.91
CA PHE A 264 6.04 13.75 5.72
C PHE A 264 4.91 12.81 5.29
N LYS A 265 5.05 12.20 4.12
CA LYS A 265 4.09 11.24 3.56
C LYS A 265 4.82 10.11 2.84
N PRO A 266 4.46 8.85 3.05
CA PRO A 266 5.02 7.76 2.27
C PRO A 266 4.48 7.79 0.83
N ASN A 267 5.31 7.35 -0.11
CA ASN A 267 4.93 7.12 -1.50
C ASN A 267 4.64 5.63 -1.68
N ILE A 268 3.45 5.18 -1.32
CA ILE A 268 3.10 3.74 -1.35
C ILE A 268 2.91 3.20 -2.79
N PHE A 269 2.96 1.88 -2.96
CA PHE A 269 2.62 1.21 -4.22
C PHE A 269 1.10 1.18 -4.44
N ARG A 270 0.46 2.35 -4.51
CA ARG A 270 -0.97 2.50 -4.77
C ARG A 270 -1.20 3.77 -5.58
N GLY A 271 -2.11 3.71 -6.54
CA GLY A 271 -2.45 4.88 -7.35
C GLY A 271 -3.43 5.82 -6.65
N ASN A 272 -3.75 6.93 -7.32
CA ASN A 272 -4.73 7.90 -6.87
C ASN A 272 -6.13 7.46 -7.31
N LEU A 273 -6.83 6.71 -6.46
CA LEU A 273 -8.18 6.23 -6.71
C LEU A 273 -9.11 6.48 -5.52
N THR A 274 -10.41 6.60 -5.82
CA THR A 274 -11.45 6.75 -4.81
C THR A 274 -12.47 5.63 -4.91
N TYR A 275 -13.08 5.33 -3.76
CA TYR A 275 -14.25 4.46 -3.65
C TYR A 275 -15.49 5.30 -3.30
N PRO A 276 -16.68 4.93 -3.80
CA PRO A 276 -17.94 5.53 -3.39
C PRO A 276 -18.09 5.54 -1.86
N LYS A 277 -18.65 6.62 -1.33
CA LYS A 277 -19.02 6.73 0.09
C LYS A 277 -20.52 6.67 0.20
N TYR A 278 -21.03 5.68 0.93
CA TYR A 278 -22.46 5.50 1.16
C TYR A 278 -22.88 6.11 2.50
N GLN A 279 -24.19 6.36 2.62
CA GLN A 279 -24.77 6.87 3.85
C GLN A 279 -24.65 5.82 4.96
N GLY A 280 -24.08 6.20 6.11
CA GLY A 280 -24.01 5.35 7.30
C GLY A 280 -25.34 5.25 8.05
N LEU A 281 -25.27 4.65 9.25
CA LEU A 281 -26.39 4.64 10.19
C LEU A 281 -26.70 6.04 10.74
N PRO A 282 -27.91 6.28 11.26
CA PRO A 282 -28.22 7.48 12.03
C PRO A 282 -27.19 7.73 13.14
N ALA A 283 -26.84 9.00 13.38
CA ALA A 283 -25.87 9.37 14.41
C ALA A 283 -26.29 8.99 15.85
N SER A 284 -27.56 8.61 16.05
CA SER A 284 -28.05 8.11 17.34
C SER A 284 -27.75 6.62 17.56
N TRP A 285 -27.30 5.90 16.54
CA TRP A 285 -26.84 4.52 16.67
C TRP A 285 -25.51 4.45 17.42
N GLU A 286 -25.37 3.48 18.32
CA GLU A 286 -24.12 3.19 19.01
C GLU A 286 -24.00 1.68 19.28
N LYS A 287 -22.77 1.18 19.39
CA LYS A 287 -22.48 -0.20 19.76
C LYS A 287 -23.11 -0.53 21.11
N THR A 288 -23.71 -1.71 21.21
CA THR A 288 -24.30 -2.29 22.42
C THR A 288 -25.34 -1.40 23.11
N LYS A 289 -25.96 -0.46 22.37
CA LYS A 289 -26.97 0.47 22.88
C LYS A 289 -28.06 -0.25 23.64
N SER A 290 -28.27 0.06 24.92
CA SER A 290 -29.24 -0.67 25.75
C SER A 290 -30.70 -0.49 25.30
N ASN A 291 -31.07 0.71 24.85
CA ASN A 291 -32.41 1.11 24.41
C ASN A 291 -32.51 1.29 22.88
N LEU A 292 -31.86 0.42 22.11
CA LEU A 292 -31.91 0.40 20.65
C LEU A 292 -33.37 0.40 20.15
N ASN A 293 -33.70 1.31 19.24
CA ASN A 293 -35.04 1.45 18.67
C ASN A 293 -34.97 1.77 17.16
N GLU A 294 -36.13 1.86 16.51
CA GLU A 294 -36.24 2.06 15.05
C GLU A 294 -35.55 3.34 14.55
N ASN A 295 -35.60 4.44 15.30
CA ASN A 295 -34.99 5.72 14.90
C ASN A 295 -33.46 5.67 14.90
N ASP A 296 -32.87 4.69 15.59
CA ASP A 296 -31.43 4.45 15.55
C ASP A 296 -30.99 3.70 14.28
N LEU A 297 -31.94 3.13 13.53
CA LEU A 297 -31.65 2.35 12.32
C LEU A 297 -32.16 3.06 11.06
N ILE A 298 -33.24 3.84 11.19
CA ILE A 298 -33.94 4.48 10.09
C ILE A 298 -34.02 5.99 10.34
N ALA A 299 -33.28 6.77 9.56
CA ALA A 299 -33.29 8.23 9.68
C ALA A 299 -34.61 8.87 9.20
N ASN A 300 -35.20 8.34 8.12
CA ASN A 300 -36.46 8.79 7.56
C ASN A 300 -37.27 7.60 7.07
N LYS A 301 -38.30 7.21 7.82
CA LYS A 301 -39.11 6.02 7.54
C LYS A 301 -39.86 6.07 6.21
N ALA A 302 -40.34 7.25 5.82
CA ALA A 302 -41.11 7.41 4.57
C ALA A 302 -40.22 7.23 3.34
N ASP A 303 -39.00 7.77 3.39
CA ASP A 303 -38.00 7.59 2.34
C ASP A 303 -37.44 6.16 2.34
N TYR A 304 -37.13 5.62 3.52
CA TYR A 304 -36.58 4.27 3.68
C TYR A 304 -37.44 3.19 3.00
N TYR A 305 -38.76 3.23 3.20
CA TYR A 305 -39.73 2.31 2.60
C TYR A 305 -40.38 2.85 1.31
N LYS A 306 -39.77 3.85 0.66
CA LYS A 306 -40.25 4.38 -0.63
C LYS A 306 -40.20 3.26 -1.68
N THR A 307 -41.36 2.94 -2.24
CA THR A 307 -41.49 1.85 -3.21
C THR A 307 -41.06 2.23 -4.63
N THR A 308 -41.10 3.52 -4.96
CA THR A 308 -40.64 4.04 -6.25
C THR A 308 -39.17 3.68 -6.47
N VAL A 309 -38.90 3.08 -7.63
CA VAL A 309 -37.57 2.68 -8.07
C VAL A 309 -37.02 3.78 -8.96
N GLU A 310 -35.76 4.15 -8.73
CA GLU A 310 -35.05 5.08 -9.60
C GLU A 310 -34.11 4.28 -10.51
N GLY A 311 -34.23 4.49 -11.81
CA GLY A 311 -33.34 3.89 -12.81
C GLY A 311 -32.47 4.95 -13.47
N LYS A 312 -31.69 4.55 -14.47
CA LYS A 312 -30.80 5.42 -15.25
C LYS A 312 -29.79 6.16 -14.36
N THR A 313 -29.28 5.44 -13.36
CA THR A 313 -28.26 5.98 -12.46
C THR A 313 -26.97 6.34 -13.20
N GLY A 314 -26.72 5.71 -14.35
CA GLY A 314 -25.51 5.91 -15.14
C GLY A 314 -24.27 5.30 -14.51
N ASN A 315 -24.44 4.44 -13.50
CA ASN A 315 -23.34 3.68 -12.93
C ASN A 315 -22.84 2.63 -13.95
N MET A 316 -21.54 2.64 -14.19
CA MET A 316 -20.88 1.74 -15.14
C MET A 316 -20.07 0.71 -14.35
N LEU A 317 -18.76 0.94 -14.15
CA LEU A 317 -17.94 0.10 -13.26
C LEU A 317 -18.25 0.35 -11.79
N MET A 318 -18.19 1.62 -11.36
CA MET A 318 -18.35 2.02 -9.96
C MET A 318 -19.79 2.47 -9.67
N TYR A 319 -20.33 2.06 -8.53
CA TYR A 319 -21.67 2.39 -8.03
C TYR A 319 -21.67 3.74 -7.27
N SER A 320 -21.27 4.81 -7.96
CA SER A 320 -21.07 6.12 -7.33
C SER A 320 -22.35 6.92 -7.10
N LYS A 321 -23.43 6.58 -7.83
CA LYS A 321 -24.74 7.24 -7.75
C LYS A 321 -25.81 6.19 -7.45
N PRO A 322 -25.86 5.65 -6.22
CA PRO A 322 -26.87 4.66 -5.88
C PRO A 322 -28.27 5.25 -6.11
N ALA A 323 -29.21 4.42 -6.60
CA ALA A 323 -30.60 4.84 -6.85
C ALA A 323 -31.33 5.21 -5.54
N HIS A 324 -30.84 4.72 -4.41
CA HIS A 324 -31.35 5.03 -3.09
C HIS A 324 -30.24 4.89 -2.03
N ALA A 325 -30.29 5.67 -0.95
CA ALA A 325 -29.22 5.68 0.05
C ALA A 325 -29.17 4.40 0.92
N THR A 326 -30.31 3.75 1.11
CA THR A 326 -30.47 2.57 1.98
C THR A 326 -31.03 1.33 1.29
N GLN A 327 -31.44 1.42 0.01
CA GLN A 327 -32.01 0.27 -0.71
C GLN A 327 -31.04 -0.25 -1.76
N ILE A 328 -31.03 -1.57 -1.99
CA ILE A 328 -30.37 -2.18 -3.15
C ILE A 328 -31.43 -2.44 -4.21
N GLN A 329 -31.42 -1.64 -5.28
CA GLN A 329 -32.38 -1.76 -6.37
C GLN A 329 -31.75 -2.52 -7.54
N LEU A 330 -32.02 -3.82 -7.61
CA LEU A 330 -31.57 -4.69 -8.71
C LEU A 330 -32.72 -4.90 -9.70
N GLY A 331 -32.72 -4.16 -10.81
CA GLY A 331 -33.67 -4.37 -11.90
C GLY A 331 -33.43 -5.73 -12.56
N LEU A 332 -34.50 -6.51 -12.76
CA LEU A 332 -34.45 -7.84 -13.37
C LEU A 332 -35.27 -7.85 -14.68
N PRO A 333 -34.70 -7.38 -15.80
CA PRO A 333 -35.37 -7.42 -17.10
C PRO A 333 -35.88 -8.82 -17.43
N ASN A 334 -37.16 -8.91 -17.82
CA ASN A 334 -37.79 -10.18 -18.17
C ASN A 334 -37.24 -10.80 -19.46
N LYS A 335 -36.56 -10.00 -20.28
CA LYS A 335 -35.97 -10.42 -21.56
C LYS A 335 -34.90 -9.43 -21.99
N MET A 336 -33.70 -9.92 -22.27
CA MET A 336 -32.63 -9.13 -22.88
C MET A 336 -32.93 -8.80 -24.35
N PRO A 337 -32.70 -7.55 -24.80
CA PRO A 337 -33.00 -7.12 -26.16
C PRO A 337 -31.99 -7.66 -27.18
N VAL A 338 -30.78 -7.99 -26.74
CA VAL A 338 -29.71 -8.56 -27.56
C VAL A 338 -29.36 -9.97 -27.08
N PRO A 339 -28.78 -10.82 -27.95
CA PRO A 339 -28.28 -12.12 -27.50
C PRO A 339 -27.18 -11.96 -26.45
N VAL A 340 -27.33 -12.68 -25.33
CA VAL A 340 -26.32 -12.77 -24.25
C VAL A 340 -25.83 -14.21 -24.23
N ASN A 341 -24.51 -14.42 -24.40
CA ASN A 341 -23.91 -15.74 -24.58
C ASN A 341 -24.57 -16.57 -25.71
N GLY A 342 -24.96 -15.90 -26.79
CA GLY A 342 -25.68 -16.53 -27.92
C GLY A 342 -27.17 -16.81 -27.65
N VAL A 343 -27.66 -16.59 -26.43
CA VAL A 343 -29.06 -16.85 -26.06
C VAL A 343 -29.94 -15.65 -26.42
N LYS A 344 -30.89 -15.85 -27.33
CA LYS A 344 -31.89 -14.84 -27.68
C LYS A 344 -32.99 -14.80 -26.61
N GLY A 345 -33.23 -13.61 -26.06
CA GLY A 345 -34.28 -13.41 -25.06
C GLY A 345 -33.99 -14.03 -23.70
N LEU A 346 -32.70 -14.09 -23.33
CA LEU A 346 -32.27 -14.46 -21.98
C LEU A 346 -33.02 -13.61 -20.93
N LYS A 347 -33.50 -14.26 -19.86
CA LYS A 347 -34.09 -13.57 -18.71
C LYS A 347 -33.03 -13.43 -17.63
N ILE A 348 -32.90 -12.24 -17.06
CA ILE A 348 -32.06 -12.02 -15.88
C ILE A 348 -32.87 -12.42 -14.64
N TRP A 349 -32.24 -13.15 -13.73
CA TRP A 349 -32.83 -13.53 -12.46
C TRP A 349 -31.78 -13.59 -11.35
N MET A 350 -32.22 -13.59 -10.10
CA MET A 350 -31.35 -13.80 -8.95
C MET A 350 -31.63 -15.19 -8.37
N PRO A 351 -30.73 -16.17 -8.53
CA PRO A 351 -30.99 -17.56 -8.16
C PRO A 351 -30.97 -17.81 -6.65
N SER A 352 -30.38 -16.93 -5.86
CA SER A 352 -30.10 -17.16 -4.44
C SER A 352 -30.11 -15.86 -3.64
N GLU A 353 -30.76 -15.87 -2.48
CA GLU A 353 -30.70 -14.78 -1.50
C GLU A 353 -29.29 -14.58 -0.95
N TYR A 354 -28.51 -15.66 -0.83
CA TYR A 354 -27.10 -15.59 -0.41
C TYR A 354 -26.24 -14.90 -1.45
N LEU A 355 -26.49 -15.16 -2.74
CA LEU A 355 -25.82 -14.42 -3.83
C LEU A 355 -26.18 -12.94 -3.78
N ALA A 356 -27.45 -12.61 -3.55
CA ALA A 356 -27.89 -11.22 -3.42
C ALA A 356 -27.22 -10.53 -2.23
N MET A 357 -27.14 -11.17 -1.06
CA MET A 357 -26.44 -10.65 0.12
C MET A 357 -24.94 -10.49 -0.14
N GLY A 358 -24.29 -11.45 -0.82
CA GLY A 358 -22.89 -11.34 -1.25
C GLY A 358 -22.64 -10.17 -2.20
N ILE A 359 -23.50 -9.99 -3.20
CA ILE A 359 -23.43 -8.86 -4.15
C ILE A 359 -23.64 -7.53 -3.44
N GLY A 360 -24.62 -7.43 -2.55
CA GLY A 360 -24.87 -6.23 -1.75
C GLY A 360 -23.67 -5.88 -0.86
N THR A 361 -23.08 -6.89 -0.22
CA THR A 361 -21.88 -6.72 0.61
C THR A 361 -20.69 -6.24 -0.21
N GLY A 362 -20.42 -6.89 -1.34
CA GLY A 362 -19.33 -6.50 -2.22
C GLY A 362 -19.50 -5.10 -2.80
N THR A 363 -20.74 -4.69 -3.12
CA THR A 363 -21.04 -3.33 -3.58
C THR A 363 -20.78 -2.30 -2.50
N GLU A 364 -21.23 -2.55 -1.27
CA GLU A 364 -21.03 -1.65 -0.12
C GLU A 364 -19.54 -1.59 0.29
N PHE A 365 -18.81 -2.69 0.13
CA PHE A 365 -17.41 -2.83 0.55
C PHE A 365 -16.39 -2.40 -0.50
N PHE A 366 -16.67 -2.56 -1.79
CA PHE A 366 -15.70 -2.30 -2.87
C PHE A 366 -16.20 -1.29 -3.89
N GLY A 367 -17.47 -0.89 -3.80
CA GLY A 367 -18.03 0.16 -4.65
C GLY A 367 -18.27 -0.24 -6.11
N LEU A 368 -18.06 -1.51 -6.47
CA LEU A 368 -18.35 -2.00 -7.83
C LEU A 368 -19.86 -2.10 -8.03
N ASN A 369 -20.32 -1.82 -9.25
CA ASN A 369 -21.71 -1.85 -9.64
C ASN A 369 -22.30 -3.28 -9.51
N PRO A 370 -23.38 -3.49 -8.76
CA PRO A 370 -23.98 -4.82 -8.64
C PRO A 370 -24.49 -5.35 -9.99
N ASN A 371 -24.93 -4.48 -10.89
CA ASN A 371 -25.36 -4.87 -12.24
C ASN A 371 -24.18 -5.38 -13.08
N PHE A 372 -22.97 -4.85 -12.86
CA PHE A 372 -21.75 -5.35 -13.49
C PHE A 372 -21.48 -6.79 -13.02
N MET A 373 -21.55 -7.04 -11.71
CA MET A 373 -21.32 -8.37 -11.17
C MET A 373 -22.36 -9.39 -11.62
N ILE A 374 -23.63 -8.99 -11.73
CA ILE A 374 -24.66 -9.85 -12.29
C ILE A 374 -24.36 -10.16 -13.76
N GLY A 375 -24.00 -9.15 -14.56
CA GLY A 375 -23.56 -9.34 -15.95
C GLY A 375 -22.37 -10.27 -16.08
N LEU A 376 -21.35 -10.11 -15.23
CA LEU A 376 -20.18 -10.98 -15.18
C LEU A 376 -20.57 -12.43 -14.87
N SER A 377 -21.40 -12.65 -13.85
CA SER A 377 -21.85 -14.00 -13.47
C SER A 377 -22.64 -14.72 -14.59
N ILE A 378 -23.40 -13.96 -15.39
CA ILE A 378 -24.11 -14.47 -16.57
C ILE A 378 -23.10 -14.84 -17.65
N LYS A 379 -22.19 -13.91 -17.95
CA LYS A 379 -21.18 -14.07 -18.98
C LYS A 379 -20.29 -15.28 -18.72
N GLU A 380 -19.85 -15.45 -17.48
CA GLU A 380 -18.87 -16.45 -17.06
C GLU A 380 -19.46 -17.84 -16.81
N ASN A 381 -20.64 -17.93 -16.19
CA ASN A 381 -21.22 -19.23 -15.81
C ASN A 381 -22.76 -19.26 -15.81
N PHE A 382 -23.45 -18.37 -16.54
CA PHE A 382 -24.92 -18.31 -16.60
C PHE A 382 -25.62 -18.16 -15.24
N THR A 383 -24.91 -17.76 -14.18
CA THR A 383 -25.43 -17.84 -12.81
C THR A 383 -26.74 -17.07 -12.65
N CYS A 384 -26.77 -15.82 -13.11
CA CYS A 384 -27.96 -14.97 -13.06
C CYS A 384 -28.72 -14.93 -14.40
N GLY A 385 -28.55 -15.93 -15.27
CA GLY A 385 -29.12 -15.92 -16.63
C GLY A 385 -29.91 -17.19 -16.96
N LEU A 386 -31.17 -17.00 -17.34
CA LEU A 386 -32.06 -18.08 -17.76
C LEU A 386 -32.25 -18.10 -19.27
N ALA A 387 -32.04 -19.27 -19.88
CA ALA A 387 -32.28 -19.49 -21.28
C ALA A 387 -33.74 -19.94 -21.51
N PRO A 388 -34.47 -19.34 -22.47
CA PRO A 388 -35.75 -19.89 -22.90
C PRO A 388 -35.54 -21.32 -23.43
N ILE A 389 -36.40 -22.26 -23.05
CA ILE A 389 -36.30 -23.67 -23.49
C ILE A 389 -36.34 -23.78 -25.01
N GLU A 390 -37.11 -22.90 -25.67
CA GLU A 390 -37.18 -22.77 -27.12
C GLU A 390 -35.84 -22.39 -27.80
N SER A 391 -34.83 -21.97 -27.02
CA SER A 391 -33.47 -21.72 -27.51
C SER A 391 -32.60 -22.97 -27.57
N GLY A 392 -33.13 -24.15 -27.22
CA GLY A 392 -32.44 -25.44 -27.30
C GLY A 392 -31.67 -25.85 -26.04
N TYR A 393 -31.67 -25.02 -25.00
CA TYR A 393 -31.08 -25.34 -23.69
C TYR A 393 -32.06 -26.17 -22.86
N ASN A 394 -31.54 -27.14 -22.11
CA ASN A 394 -32.34 -28.11 -21.33
C ASN A 394 -31.75 -28.46 -19.96
N GLU A 395 -30.74 -27.72 -19.53
CA GLU A 395 -30.03 -27.87 -18.26
C GLU A 395 -30.82 -27.26 -17.10
N ASN A 396 -30.75 -27.89 -15.92
CA ASN A 396 -31.30 -27.41 -14.63
C ASN A 396 -32.65 -26.71 -14.75
N ILE A 397 -33.66 -27.36 -15.33
CA ILE A 397 -34.97 -26.75 -15.59
C ILE A 397 -35.56 -26.17 -14.29
N THR A 398 -35.85 -24.88 -14.31
CA THR A 398 -36.44 -24.13 -13.19
C THR A 398 -37.71 -23.42 -13.62
N THR A 399 -38.61 -23.16 -12.67
CA THR A 399 -39.85 -22.41 -12.94
C THR A 399 -39.75 -21.04 -12.30
N VAL A 400 -39.81 -20.00 -13.14
CA VAL A 400 -39.79 -18.60 -12.71
C VAL A 400 -40.95 -17.89 -13.39
N ASP A 401 -41.75 -17.16 -12.60
CA ASP A 401 -42.98 -16.49 -13.03
C ASP A 401 -43.98 -17.42 -13.74
N GLY A 402 -44.05 -18.68 -13.29
CA GLY A 402 -44.92 -19.70 -13.87
C GLY A 402 -44.48 -20.23 -15.25
N LYS A 403 -43.33 -19.79 -15.79
CA LYS A 403 -42.73 -20.31 -17.03
C LYS A 403 -41.53 -21.20 -16.69
N GLN A 404 -41.36 -22.30 -17.42
CA GLN A 404 -40.15 -23.12 -17.34
C GLN A 404 -39.01 -22.50 -18.16
N TRP A 405 -37.81 -22.52 -17.58
CA TRP A 405 -36.59 -22.03 -18.17
C TRP A 405 -35.50 -23.07 -18.01
N SER A 406 -34.55 -23.10 -18.93
CA SER A 406 -33.28 -23.77 -18.68
C SER A 406 -32.34 -22.82 -17.94
N TRP A 407 -31.62 -23.36 -16.96
CA TRP A 407 -30.56 -22.64 -16.26
C TRP A 407 -29.21 -23.30 -16.58
N PRO A 408 -28.47 -22.81 -17.59
CA PRO A 408 -27.25 -23.44 -18.09
C PRO A 408 -26.02 -23.29 -17.18
N ILE A 409 -26.22 -23.01 -15.90
CA ILE A 409 -25.14 -22.92 -14.91
C ILE A 409 -24.41 -24.26 -14.76
N GLN A 410 -23.09 -24.20 -14.65
CA GLN A 410 -22.29 -25.30 -14.12
C GLN A 410 -22.21 -25.16 -12.60
N LYS A 411 -23.21 -25.69 -11.89
CA LYS A 411 -23.40 -25.50 -10.43
C LYS A 411 -22.17 -25.82 -9.58
N LYS A 412 -21.38 -26.80 -10.00
CA LYS A 412 -20.18 -27.27 -9.28
C LYS A 412 -18.88 -26.95 -10.03
N HIS A 413 -18.88 -25.88 -10.83
CA HIS A 413 -17.65 -25.43 -11.46
C HIS A 413 -16.62 -25.07 -10.37
N PRO A 414 -15.35 -25.55 -10.45
CA PRO A 414 -14.33 -25.27 -9.44
C PRO A 414 -14.11 -23.77 -9.25
N ASP A 415 -14.21 -22.98 -10.32
CA ASP A 415 -14.00 -21.53 -10.29
C ASP A 415 -15.29 -20.72 -10.02
N GLY A 416 -16.37 -21.40 -9.61
CA GLY A 416 -17.58 -20.77 -9.09
C GLY A 416 -18.42 -19.99 -10.13
N PRO A 417 -19.34 -19.12 -9.65
CA PRO A 417 -20.23 -18.30 -10.48
C PRO A 417 -19.54 -17.29 -11.40
N PHE A 418 -18.35 -16.85 -11.02
CA PHE A 418 -17.61 -15.75 -11.65
C PHE A 418 -16.32 -16.20 -12.34
N GLN A 419 -16.10 -17.52 -12.44
CA GLN A 419 -14.94 -18.15 -13.08
C GLN A 419 -13.60 -17.60 -12.56
N GLN A 420 -13.50 -17.39 -11.25
CA GLN A 420 -12.25 -16.93 -10.65
C GLN A 420 -11.27 -18.11 -10.53
N GLU A 421 -10.27 -18.15 -11.41
CA GLU A 421 -9.30 -19.23 -11.40
C GLU A 421 -8.39 -19.25 -10.16
N LYS A 422 -7.96 -20.44 -9.75
CA LYS A 422 -7.04 -20.65 -8.62
C LYS A 422 -5.76 -19.80 -8.65
N PRO A 423 -5.06 -19.60 -9.79
CA PRO A 423 -3.90 -18.71 -9.84
C PRO A 423 -4.24 -17.26 -9.48
N ASN A 424 -5.37 -16.73 -9.96
CA ASN A 424 -5.84 -15.38 -9.65
C ASN A 424 -6.16 -15.26 -8.14
N PHE A 425 -6.89 -16.22 -7.57
CA PHE A 425 -7.19 -16.23 -6.14
C PHE A 425 -5.93 -16.25 -5.27
N ASN A 426 -4.95 -17.11 -5.60
CA ASN A 426 -3.69 -17.18 -4.86
C ASN A 426 -2.89 -15.89 -4.95
N GLU A 427 -3.03 -15.13 -6.04
CA GLU A 427 -2.38 -13.85 -6.19
C GLU A 427 -3.02 -12.79 -5.29
N ILE A 428 -4.35 -12.70 -5.28
CA ILE A 428 -5.10 -11.81 -4.37
C ILE A 428 -4.80 -12.16 -2.91
N LYS A 429 -4.72 -13.44 -2.56
CA LYS A 429 -4.33 -13.90 -1.22
C LYS A 429 -2.97 -13.36 -0.77
N LYS A 430 -1.99 -13.26 -1.67
CA LYS A 430 -0.67 -12.67 -1.33
C LYS A 430 -0.78 -11.16 -1.10
N GLN A 431 -1.62 -10.48 -1.87
CA GLN A 431 -1.65 -9.01 -1.96
C GLN A 431 -2.68 -8.36 -1.02
N TYR A 432 -3.70 -9.09 -0.60
CA TYR A 432 -4.73 -8.68 0.37
C TYR A 432 -4.69 -9.56 1.63
N PRO A 433 -3.57 -9.53 2.37
CA PRO A 433 -3.39 -10.43 3.50
C PRO A 433 -4.33 -10.15 4.66
N ASP A 434 -4.99 -8.98 4.69
CA ASP A 434 -5.97 -8.60 5.70
C ASP A 434 -7.26 -9.42 5.60
N TYR A 435 -7.78 -9.58 4.37
CA TYR A 435 -8.99 -10.33 4.09
C TYR A 435 -8.75 -11.84 3.97
N LEU A 436 -7.59 -12.25 3.45
CA LEU A 436 -7.29 -13.65 3.17
C LEU A 436 -6.15 -14.14 4.07
N ALA A 437 -6.51 -14.96 5.05
CA ALA A 437 -5.53 -15.59 5.94
C ALA A 437 -4.57 -16.51 5.15
N PRO A 438 -3.36 -16.79 5.68
CA PRO A 438 -2.42 -17.71 5.03
C PRO A 438 -2.98 -19.11 4.75
N SER A 439 -3.98 -19.55 5.51
CA SER A 439 -4.70 -20.83 5.33
C SER A 439 -5.85 -20.78 4.31
N ALA A 440 -6.15 -19.62 3.72
CA ALA A 440 -7.20 -19.50 2.72
C ALA A 440 -6.86 -20.34 1.47
N GLU A 441 -7.85 -21.10 1.00
CA GLU A 441 -7.75 -22.00 -0.16
C GLU A 441 -8.86 -21.64 -1.14
N HIS A 442 -8.53 -21.60 -2.43
CA HIS A 442 -9.46 -21.22 -3.49
C HIS A 442 -10.80 -21.98 -3.40
N GLU A 443 -10.73 -23.28 -3.17
CA GLU A 443 -11.90 -24.16 -3.12
C GLU A 443 -12.87 -23.83 -1.96
N LYS A 444 -12.40 -23.11 -0.93
CA LYS A 444 -13.21 -22.70 0.23
C LYS A 444 -13.82 -21.30 0.09
N TYR A 445 -13.37 -20.53 -0.89
CA TYR A 445 -13.75 -19.11 -1.07
C TYR A 445 -14.39 -18.84 -2.43
N VAL A 446 -14.25 -19.76 -3.40
CA VAL A 446 -14.71 -19.56 -4.78
C VAL A 446 -15.70 -20.64 -5.18
N THR A 447 -15.39 -21.91 -4.91
CA THR A 447 -16.23 -23.04 -5.31
C THR A 447 -17.51 -23.10 -4.49
N LEU A 448 -18.65 -23.31 -5.18
CA LEU A 448 -19.92 -23.53 -4.49
C LEU A 448 -19.99 -24.93 -3.87
N LYS A 449 -20.64 -25.06 -2.70
CA LYS A 449 -20.77 -26.35 -2.00
C LYS A 449 -21.76 -27.27 -2.72
N THR A 450 -22.91 -26.75 -3.08
CA THR A 450 -23.98 -27.45 -3.83
C THR A 450 -24.28 -26.73 -5.14
N GLY A 451 -24.22 -25.40 -5.15
CA GLY A 451 -24.66 -24.54 -6.24
C GLY A 451 -26.18 -24.41 -6.37
N ASP A 452 -26.92 -24.93 -5.39
CA ASP A 452 -28.37 -24.75 -5.31
C ASP A 452 -28.74 -23.40 -4.67
N PRO A 453 -29.95 -22.86 -4.92
CA PRO A 453 -30.39 -21.55 -4.41
C PRO A 453 -30.13 -21.28 -2.92
N ASP A 454 -30.20 -22.30 -2.08
CA ASP A 454 -30.02 -22.22 -0.62
C ASP A 454 -28.55 -22.38 -0.16
N ASP A 455 -27.60 -22.41 -1.09
CA ASP A 455 -26.17 -22.57 -0.78
C ASP A 455 -25.56 -21.28 -0.22
N PRO A 456 -25.13 -21.24 1.05
CA PRO A 456 -24.53 -20.03 1.62
C PRO A 456 -23.18 -19.68 0.99
N SER A 457 -22.47 -20.61 0.31
CA SER A 457 -21.18 -20.32 -0.32
C SER A 457 -21.26 -19.27 -1.43
N TYR A 458 -22.45 -18.96 -1.95
CA TYR A 458 -22.63 -17.83 -2.86
C TYR A 458 -22.14 -16.50 -2.25
N VAL A 459 -22.25 -16.31 -0.93
CA VAL A 459 -21.79 -15.09 -0.23
C VAL A 459 -20.27 -14.94 -0.41
N HIS A 460 -19.52 -15.98 -0.06
CA HIS A 460 -18.07 -15.89 -0.15
C HIS A 460 -17.59 -15.83 -1.59
N SER A 461 -18.27 -16.50 -2.53
CA SER A 461 -17.82 -16.55 -3.91
C SER A 461 -17.97 -15.19 -4.58
N ALA A 462 -19.08 -14.50 -4.31
CA ALA A 462 -19.26 -13.12 -4.72
C ALA A 462 -18.16 -12.21 -4.14
N MET A 463 -17.96 -12.24 -2.82
CA MET A 463 -16.94 -11.42 -2.15
C MET A 463 -15.52 -11.62 -2.74
N SER A 464 -15.13 -12.86 -3.01
CA SER A 464 -13.82 -13.19 -3.60
C SER A 464 -13.66 -12.59 -5.01
N SER A 465 -14.73 -12.62 -5.82
CA SER A 465 -14.74 -12.02 -7.15
C SER A 465 -14.68 -10.49 -7.11
N TYR A 466 -15.42 -9.84 -6.20
CA TYR A 466 -15.30 -8.39 -5.98
C TYR A 466 -13.85 -7.99 -5.61
N MET A 467 -13.19 -8.75 -4.74
CA MET A 467 -11.79 -8.51 -4.40
C MET A 467 -10.86 -8.64 -5.63
N SER A 468 -11.11 -9.61 -6.51
CA SER A 468 -10.33 -9.81 -7.73
C SER A 468 -10.42 -8.63 -8.70
N LEU A 469 -11.63 -8.14 -8.94
CA LEU A 469 -11.85 -6.96 -9.78
C LEU A 469 -11.29 -5.70 -9.15
N THR A 470 -11.40 -5.57 -7.82
CA THR A 470 -10.80 -4.47 -7.07
C THR A 470 -9.28 -4.47 -7.19
N MET A 471 -8.63 -5.63 -7.06
CA MET A 471 -7.20 -5.81 -7.30
C MET A 471 -6.80 -5.38 -8.72
N THR A 472 -7.58 -5.80 -9.72
CA THR A 472 -7.33 -5.45 -11.12
C THR A 472 -7.40 -3.93 -11.33
N ARG A 473 -8.42 -3.29 -10.76
CA ARG A 473 -8.57 -1.83 -10.78
C ARG A 473 -7.39 -1.14 -10.08
N GLU A 474 -7.07 -1.53 -8.84
CA GLU A 474 -5.94 -0.98 -8.07
C GLU A 474 -4.62 -1.10 -8.84
N LEU A 475 -4.39 -2.21 -9.54
CA LEU A 475 -3.16 -2.43 -10.30
C LEU A 475 -3.04 -1.44 -11.47
N LEU A 476 -4.12 -1.19 -12.22
CA LEU A 476 -4.11 -0.21 -13.31
C LEU A 476 -3.78 1.21 -12.82
N TYR A 477 -4.31 1.60 -11.66
CA TYR A 477 -4.00 2.87 -11.01
C TYR A 477 -2.57 2.93 -10.46
N ALA A 478 -2.04 1.82 -9.95
CA ALA A 478 -0.74 1.77 -9.29
C ALA A 478 0.45 1.76 -10.26
N ILE A 479 0.25 1.46 -11.55
CA ILE A 479 1.28 1.51 -12.59
C ILE A 479 1.60 2.98 -12.96
N PRO A 480 2.78 3.52 -12.62
CA PRO A 480 3.06 4.95 -12.82
C PRO A 480 2.96 5.42 -14.27
N ASN A 481 3.43 4.61 -15.23
CA ASN A 481 3.40 4.95 -16.65
C ASN A 481 1.97 4.98 -17.24
N ASN A 482 0.98 4.41 -16.56
CA ASN A 482 -0.40 4.49 -17.05
C ASN A 482 -0.97 5.88 -16.88
N LYS A 483 -0.58 6.60 -15.81
CA LYS A 483 -1.24 7.85 -15.37
C LYS A 483 -2.76 7.71 -15.47
N PHE A 484 -3.28 6.67 -14.84
CA PHE A 484 -4.60 6.12 -15.15
C PHE A 484 -5.72 7.07 -14.73
N ASP A 485 -5.58 7.75 -13.61
CA ASP A 485 -6.49 8.81 -13.16
C ASP A 485 -6.53 9.99 -14.16
N GLU A 486 -5.36 10.46 -14.62
CA GLU A 486 -5.28 11.48 -15.68
C GLU A 486 -5.89 10.98 -17.00
N PHE A 487 -5.71 9.69 -17.33
CA PHE A 487 -6.25 9.08 -18.54
C PHE A 487 -7.79 9.09 -18.51
N LEU A 488 -8.37 8.64 -17.40
CA LEU A 488 -9.82 8.60 -17.21
C LEU A 488 -10.42 10.00 -17.17
N ALA A 489 -9.77 10.95 -16.49
CA ALA A 489 -10.23 12.34 -16.43
C ALA A 489 -10.26 13.02 -17.80
N GLY A 490 -9.36 12.64 -18.71
CA GLY A 490 -9.34 13.15 -20.08
C GLY A 490 -10.24 12.41 -21.06
N SER A 491 -10.65 11.16 -20.76
CA SER A 491 -11.28 10.27 -21.73
C SER A 491 -12.67 10.77 -22.17
N LYS A 492 -12.95 10.65 -23.47
CA LYS A 492 -14.28 10.95 -24.05
C LYS A 492 -15.22 9.75 -24.06
N ASP A 493 -14.74 8.54 -23.83
CA ASP A 493 -15.59 7.37 -23.65
C ASP A 493 -16.07 7.32 -22.19
N PRO A 494 -17.36 7.51 -21.91
CA PRO A 494 -17.87 7.43 -20.54
C PRO A 494 -17.66 6.05 -19.91
N TRP A 495 -17.53 4.99 -20.73
CA TRP A 495 -17.30 3.60 -20.28
C TRP A 495 -15.83 3.25 -20.11
N ALA A 496 -14.89 4.20 -20.23
CA ALA A 496 -13.46 3.92 -20.26
C ALA A 496 -12.97 3.07 -19.09
N GLU A 497 -13.34 3.43 -17.85
CA GLU A 497 -12.90 2.67 -16.67
C GLU A 497 -13.43 1.24 -16.68
N PHE A 498 -14.72 1.05 -17.04
CA PHE A 498 -15.33 -0.26 -17.19
C PHE A 498 -14.61 -1.09 -18.26
N VAL A 499 -14.44 -0.54 -19.46
CA VAL A 499 -13.82 -1.23 -20.60
C VAL A 499 -12.41 -1.70 -20.26
N LEU A 500 -11.61 -0.85 -19.62
CA LEU A 500 -10.21 -1.15 -19.32
C LEU A 500 -10.08 -2.15 -18.18
N VAL A 501 -10.90 -2.05 -17.13
CA VAL A 501 -10.88 -2.99 -16.00
C VAL A 501 -11.44 -4.35 -16.41
N ASP A 502 -12.57 -4.40 -17.12
CA ASP A 502 -13.17 -5.65 -17.60
C ASP A 502 -12.26 -6.38 -18.59
N ASN A 503 -11.63 -5.64 -19.52
CA ASN A 503 -10.62 -6.22 -20.41
C ASN A 503 -9.42 -6.77 -19.64
N ALA A 504 -8.89 -6.01 -18.67
CA ALA A 504 -7.77 -6.45 -17.85
C ALA A 504 -8.11 -7.66 -16.98
N TYR A 505 -9.35 -7.79 -16.53
CA TYR A 505 -9.84 -8.96 -15.81
C TYR A 505 -9.93 -10.18 -16.74
N ASN A 506 -10.58 -10.02 -17.90
CA ASN A 506 -10.83 -11.12 -18.85
C ASN A 506 -9.57 -11.58 -19.60
N ARG A 507 -8.65 -10.67 -19.94
CA ARG A 507 -7.49 -10.92 -20.80
C ARG A 507 -6.15 -10.75 -20.10
N GLY A 508 -6.15 -10.30 -18.85
CA GLY A 508 -4.96 -9.97 -18.08
C GLY A 508 -4.42 -8.57 -18.39
N VAL A 509 -3.86 -7.92 -17.37
CA VAL A 509 -3.28 -6.56 -17.47
C VAL A 509 -2.21 -6.46 -18.55
N TYR A 510 -1.33 -7.46 -18.69
CA TYR A 510 -0.26 -7.41 -19.70
C TYR A 510 -0.80 -7.40 -21.14
N GLY A 511 -1.90 -8.09 -21.42
CA GLY A 511 -2.56 -8.05 -22.74
C GLY A 511 -3.08 -6.65 -23.06
N LEU A 512 -3.63 -5.95 -22.06
CA LEU A 512 -4.06 -4.55 -22.20
C LEU A 512 -2.88 -3.61 -22.45
N LEU A 513 -1.79 -3.76 -21.68
CA LEU A 513 -0.60 -2.89 -21.80
C LEU A 513 0.09 -3.01 -23.16
N GLN A 514 0.04 -4.18 -23.79
CA GLN A 514 0.56 -4.40 -25.16
C GLN A 514 -0.20 -3.60 -26.23
N ARG A 515 -1.41 -3.08 -25.93
CA ARG A 515 -2.17 -2.18 -26.81
C ARG A 515 -1.68 -0.74 -26.77
N ASN A 516 -0.75 -0.38 -25.88
CA ASN A 516 -0.09 0.93 -25.80
C ASN A 516 -1.05 2.12 -25.65
N LEU A 517 -2.23 1.87 -25.06
CA LEU A 517 -3.30 2.83 -24.83
C LEU A 517 -2.85 3.99 -23.94
N PHE A 518 -1.97 3.73 -22.98
CA PHE A 518 -1.53 4.74 -22.01
C PHE A 518 -0.29 5.50 -22.44
N THR A 519 0.38 5.05 -23.52
CA THR A 519 1.64 5.59 -24.03
C THR A 519 1.49 6.05 -25.47
N THR A 520 1.95 5.27 -26.46
CA THR A 520 2.00 5.66 -27.88
C THR A 520 0.64 6.09 -28.43
N HIS A 521 -0.44 5.40 -28.03
CA HIS A 521 -1.80 5.70 -28.51
C HIS A 521 -2.62 6.55 -27.54
N ARG A 522 -2.02 7.16 -26.51
CA ARG A 522 -2.73 7.91 -25.46
C ARG A 522 -3.68 8.97 -26.01
N ASN A 523 -3.21 9.79 -26.94
CA ASN A 523 -4.04 10.85 -27.51
C ASN A 523 -5.24 10.30 -28.29
N GLN A 524 -5.06 9.20 -29.03
CA GLN A 524 -6.15 8.54 -29.76
C GLN A 524 -7.15 7.91 -28.78
N ALA A 525 -6.66 7.17 -27.79
CA ALA A 525 -7.45 6.50 -26.77
C ALA A 525 -8.26 7.47 -25.89
N ILE A 526 -7.67 8.61 -25.52
CA ILE A 526 -8.38 9.64 -24.76
C ILE A 526 -9.49 10.32 -25.61
N ASN A 527 -9.29 10.45 -26.93
CA ASN A 527 -10.21 11.19 -27.79
C ASN A 527 -11.30 10.35 -28.47
N THR A 528 -11.23 9.02 -28.42
CA THR A 528 -12.33 8.17 -28.92
C THR A 528 -13.51 8.19 -27.95
N THR A 529 -14.73 8.06 -28.49
CA THR A 529 -15.97 7.90 -27.72
C THR A 529 -16.34 6.43 -27.49
N ASP A 530 -15.58 5.50 -28.09
CA ASP A 530 -15.75 4.06 -27.94
C ASP A 530 -14.37 3.39 -27.97
N LEU A 531 -13.75 3.28 -26.80
CA LEU A 531 -12.43 2.66 -26.62
C LEU A 531 -12.43 1.21 -27.05
N ASN A 532 -13.52 0.50 -26.76
CA ASN A 532 -13.64 -0.90 -27.05
C ASN A 532 -13.57 -1.18 -28.56
N LYS A 533 -14.34 -0.42 -29.34
CA LYS A 533 -14.36 -0.55 -30.80
C LYS A 533 -13.06 -0.10 -31.45
N GLU A 534 -12.48 1.00 -30.98
CA GLU A 534 -11.27 1.59 -31.57
C GLU A 534 -10.03 0.69 -31.36
N PHE A 535 -9.94 -0.01 -30.22
CA PHE A 535 -8.76 -0.80 -29.85
C PHE A 535 -9.00 -2.31 -29.77
N ASP A 536 -10.14 -2.80 -30.26
CA ASP A 536 -10.51 -4.23 -30.26
C ASP A 536 -10.37 -4.86 -28.86
N LEU A 537 -11.06 -4.26 -27.89
CA LEU A 537 -11.00 -4.67 -26.48
C LEU A 537 -12.13 -5.63 -26.07
N GLY A 538 -12.96 -6.09 -27.01
CA GLY A 538 -14.24 -6.76 -26.72
C GLY A 538 -14.12 -8.06 -25.91
N GLY A 539 -12.91 -8.59 -25.75
CA GLY A 539 -12.64 -9.80 -24.96
C GLY A 539 -13.16 -11.06 -25.66
N PHE A 540 -13.18 -12.18 -24.94
CA PHE A 540 -13.68 -13.42 -25.52
C PHE A 540 -15.21 -13.40 -25.72
N ALA A 541 -15.63 -13.62 -26.98
CA ALA A 541 -17.04 -13.67 -27.38
C ALA A 541 -17.85 -12.41 -26.96
N SER A 542 -17.30 -11.21 -27.22
CA SER A 542 -17.95 -9.93 -26.92
C SER A 542 -18.31 -9.77 -25.44
N HIS A 543 -17.32 -10.02 -24.58
CA HIS A 543 -17.43 -9.94 -23.12
C HIS A 543 -17.91 -8.54 -22.67
N ILE A 544 -17.23 -7.50 -23.15
CA ILE A 544 -17.53 -6.10 -22.79
C ILE A 544 -18.93 -5.69 -23.24
N GLU A 545 -19.29 -5.97 -24.50
CA GLU A 545 -20.58 -5.57 -25.06
C GLU A 545 -21.74 -6.28 -24.38
N THR A 546 -21.54 -7.57 -24.06
CA THR A 546 -22.54 -8.38 -23.36
C THR A 546 -22.82 -7.80 -21.97
N ILE A 547 -21.78 -7.57 -21.18
CA ILE A 547 -21.92 -7.06 -19.81
C ILE A 547 -22.43 -5.62 -19.81
N LYS A 548 -21.95 -4.77 -20.73
CA LYS A 548 -22.45 -3.40 -20.92
C LYS A 548 -23.95 -3.38 -21.23
N SER A 549 -24.45 -4.31 -22.05
CA SER A 549 -25.89 -4.45 -22.28
C SER A 549 -26.63 -4.85 -21.02
N VAL A 550 -26.12 -5.82 -20.24
CA VAL A 550 -26.74 -6.23 -18.97
C VAL A 550 -26.82 -5.05 -18.00
N ILE A 551 -25.72 -4.31 -17.80
CA ILE A 551 -25.70 -3.12 -16.93
C ILE A 551 -26.76 -2.12 -17.36
N THR A 552 -26.83 -1.82 -18.65
CA THR A 552 -27.76 -0.82 -19.22
C THR A 552 -29.21 -1.23 -19.01
N GLU A 553 -29.57 -2.48 -19.31
CA GLU A 553 -30.95 -2.94 -19.20
C GLU A 553 -31.38 -3.07 -17.74
N MET A 554 -30.50 -3.54 -16.86
CA MET A 554 -30.79 -3.60 -15.42
C MET A 554 -30.94 -2.21 -14.80
N ASP A 555 -30.14 -1.23 -15.20
CA ASP A 555 -30.24 0.16 -14.72
C ASP A 555 -31.53 0.85 -15.22
N ASN A 556 -32.08 0.41 -16.36
CA ASN A 556 -33.34 0.93 -16.91
C ASN A 556 -34.60 0.26 -16.33
N GLU A 557 -34.49 -0.95 -15.79
CA GLU A 557 -35.63 -1.72 -15.29
C GLU A 557 -36.11 -1.21 -13.94
N THR A 558 -37.33 -0.68 -13.91
CA THR A 558 -37.93 -0.06 -12.71
C THR A 558 -39.22 -0.75 -12.27
N ASN A 559 -39.76 -1.67 -13.06
CA ASN A 559 -41.00 -2.37 -12.78
C ASN A 559 -40.74 -3.70 -12.05
N THR A 560 -39.70 -4.42 -12.46
CA THR A 560 -39.32 -5.71 -11.89
C THR A 560 -38.02 -5.55 -11.12
N VAL A 561 -38.10 -5.31 -9.82
CA VAL A 561 -36.92 -5.17 -8.94
C VAL A 561 -36.85 -6.34 -7.98
N TYR A 562 -35.66 -6.92 -7.85
CA TYR A 562 -35.43 -8.02 -6.93
C TYR A 562 -35.72 -7.60 -5.48
N ASP A 563 -36.42 -8.47 -4.76
CA ASP A 563 -36.51 -8.45 -3.32
C ASP A 563 -36.70 -9.88 -2.82
N ALA A 564 -36.32 -10.14 -1.58
CA ALA A 564 -36.44 -11.45 -0.94
C ALA A 564 -36.69 -11.30 0.56
N LYS A 565 -37.37 -12.31 1.12
CA LYS A 565 -37.58 -12.43 2.56
C LYS A 565 -36.35 -13.08 3.19
N ILE A 566 -35.63 -12.34 4.02
CA ILE A 566 -34.47 -12.87 4.74
C ILE A 566 -34.88 -13.24 6.16
N THR A 567 -34.70 -14.53 6.48
CA THR A 567 -34.92 -15.04 7.84
C THR A 567 -33.65 -14.87 8.69
N TRP A 568 -33.79 -14.91 10.02
CA TRP A 568 -32.62 -14.86 10.89
C TRP A 568 -31.62 -16.01 10.65
N PRO A 569 -32.03 -17.29 10.48
CA PRO A 569 -31.10 -18.36 10.13
C PRO A 569 -30.30 -18.09 8.84
N MET A 570 -30.92 -17.48 7.83
CA MET A 570 -30.20 -17.06 6.61
C MET A 570 -29.18 -15.97 6.91
N MET A 571 -29.55 -14.97 7.75
CA MET A 571 -28.61 -13.94 8.18
C MET A 571 -27.43 -14.54 8.97
N GLU A 572 -27.66 -15.54 9.83
CA GLU A 572 -26.57 -16.23 10.54
C GLU A 572 -25.63 -16.97 9.59
N ASN A 573 -26.17 -17.69 8.61
CA ASN A 573 -25.36 -18.35 7.58
C ASN A 573 -24.55 -17.32 6.78
N TYR A 574 -25.16 -16.20 6.39
CA TYR A 574 -24.46 -15.09 5.75
C TYR A 574 -23.30 -14.57 6.60
N LEU A 575 -23.53 -14.31 7.89
CA LEU A 575 -22.47 -13.83 8.79
C LEU A 575 -21.35 -14.87 8.94
N ASN A 576 -21.67 -16.17 8.96
CA ASN A 576 -20.63 -17.21 9.02
C ASN A 576 -19.74 -17.21 7.77
N GLU A 577 -20.32 -17.00 6.58
CA GLU A 577 -19.55 -16.91 5.33
C GLU A 577 -18.76 -15.60 5.24
N LEU A 578 -19.31 -14.48 5.74
CA LEU A 578 -18.57 -13.22 5.86
C LEU A 578 -17.37 -13.34 6.80
N ARG A 579 -17.49 -14.11 7.89
CA ARG A 579 -16.41 -14.31 8.88
C ARG A 579 -15.15 -14.94 8.28
N LEU A 580 -15.27 -15.68 7.17
CA LEU A 580 -14.11 -16.25 6.46
C LEU A 580 -13.08 -15.17 6.10
N TYR A 581 -13.56 -13.99 5.69
CA TYR A 581 -12.73 -12.85 5.30
C TYR A 581 -12.08 -12.09 6.46
N TYR A 582 -12.29 -12.53 7.69
CA TYR A 582 -11.71 -11.93 8.89
C TYR A 582 -10.95 -12.98 9.72
N GLY A 583 -10.38 -13.98 9.03
CA GLY A 583 -9.67 -15.12 9.63
C GLY A 583 -8.38 -14.77 10.38
N ASN A 584 -7.86 -13.55 10.25
CA ASN A 584 -6.71 -13.06 11.02
C ASN A 584 -7.09 -12.51 12.41
N GLY A 585 -8.37 -12.56 12.78
CA GLY A 585 -8.83 -12.21 14.13
C GLY A 585 -9.09 -10.72 14.36
N THR A 586 -9.26 -9.92 13.30
CA THR A 586 -9.79 -8.56 13.38
C THR A 586 -11.09 -8.48 12.57
N PRO A 587 -12.26 -8.27 13.21
CA PRO A 587 -12.45 -8.12 14.65
C PRO A 587 -12.23 -9.44 15.42
N SER A 588 -11.96 -9.34 16.71
CA SER A 588 -11.80 -10.49 17.61
C SER A 588 -13.11 -11.28 17.78
N ASP A 589 -13.05 -12.51 18.30
CA ASP A 589 -14.25 -13.33 18.51
C ASP A 589 -15.28 -12.69 19.47
N PRO A 590 -14.88 -12.04 20.58
CA PRO A 590 -15.81 -11.27 21.40
C PRO A 590 -16.46 -10.10 20.65
N GLU A 591 -15.70 -9.36 19.85
CA GLU A 591 -16.23 -8.26 19.03
C GLU A 591 -17.19 -8.77 17.95
N TRP A 592 -16.87 -9.89 17.31
CA TRP A 592 -17.76 -10.55 16.36
C TRP A 592 -19.07 -11.02 17.01
N THR A 593 -18.99 -11.54 18.24
CA THR A 593 -20.16 -11.96 19.02
C THR A 593 -21.03 -10.75 19.40
N ALA A 594 -20.41 -9.63 19.80
CA ALA A 594 -21.12 -8.38 20.06
C ALA A 594 -21.78 -7.83 18.79
N MET A 595 -21.08 -7.85 17.66
CA MET A 595 -21.62 -7.50 16.35
C MET A 595 -22.85 -8.34 16.00
N LYS A 596 -22.76 -9.68 16.08
CA LYS A 596 -23.91 -10.58 15.82
C LYS A 596 -25.11 -10.23 16.71
N THR A 597 -24.85 -9.85 17.96
CA THR A 597 -25.91 -9.47 18.92
C THR A 597 -26.63 -8.21 18.49
N ASP A 598 -25.91 -7.15 18.11
CA ASP A 598 -26.55 -5.92 17.65
C ASP A 598 -27.21 -6.06 16.27
N VAL A 599 -26.64 -6.87 15.38
CA VAL A 599 -27.28 -7.23 14.11
C VAL A 599 -28.59 -7.98 14.38
N LYS A 600 -28.62 -8.92 15.34
CA LYS A 600 -29.86 -9.61 15.73
C LYS A 600 -30.91 -8.64 16.28
N ARG A 601 -30.53 -7.78 17.22
CA ARG A 601 -31.45 -6.81 17.81
C ARG A 601 -32.01 -5.85 16.75
N SER A 602 -31.17 -5.45 15.80
CA SER A 602 -31.58 -4.62 14.67
C SER A 602 -32.53 -5.38 13.72
N PHE A 603 -32.23 -6.64 13.41
CA PHE A 603 -33.10 -7.52 12.64
C PHE A 603 -34.49 -7.63 13.29
N ASP A 604 -34.55 -7.85 14.61
CA ASP A 604 -35.81 -7.99 15.35
C ASP A 604 -36.62 -6.68 15.42
N ILE A 605 -35.97 -5.52 15.27
CA ILE A 605 -36.65 -4.23 15.17
C ILE A 605 -37.22 -4.05 13.75
N LEU A 606 -36.42 -4.26 12.72
CA LEU A 606 -36.81 -4.07 11.31
C LEU A 606 -37.88 -5.08 10.88
N SER A 607 -37.79 -6.33 11.36
CA SER A 607 -38.75 -7.39 11.00
C SER A 607 -40.19 -7.10 11.44
N LYS A 608 -40.39 -6.24 12.45
CA LYS A 608 -41.72 -5.80 12.90
C LYS A 608 -42.50 -5.07 11.83
N HIS A 609 -41.83 -4.43 10.86
CA HIS A 609 -42.50 -3.81 9.73
C HIS A 609 -43.23 -4.85 8.85
N TRP A 610 -42.65 -6.05 8.71
CA TRP A 610 -43.13 -7.09 7.81
C TRP A 610 -44.03 -8.14 8.50
N GLY A 611 -43.98 -8.23 9.83
CA GLY A 611 -44.92 -9.00 10.65
C GLY A 611 -44.77 -10.53 10.59
N ASN A 612 -43.68 -11.05 10.01
CA ASN A 612 -43.47 -12.48 9.76
C ASN A 612 -42.06 -12.97 10.13
N ASP A 613 -41.39 -12.32 11.09
CA ASP A 613 -40.01 -12.64 11.52
C ASP A 613 -38.98 -12.66 10.37
N THR A 614 -39.25 -11.91 9.31
CA THR A 614 -38.32 -11.69 8.19
C THR A 614 -38.10 -10.21 7.96
N ILE A 615 -36.99 -9.88 7.32
CA ILE A 615 -36.73 -8.57 6.74
C ILE A 615 -36.80 -8.65 5.21
N SER A 616 -36.82 -7.50 4.55
CA SER A 616 -36.60 -7.39 3.11
C SER A 616 -35.11 -7.29 2.80
N TYR A 617 -34.66 -8.02 1.77
CA TYR A 617 -33.34 -7.81 1.18
C TYR A 617 -33.20 -6.39 0.63
N ARG A 618 -34.15 -5.93 -0.20
CA ARG A 618 -34.09 -4.64 -0.87
C ARG A 618 -34.01 -3.48 0.12
N TYR A 619 -34.82 -3.50 1.17
CA TYR A 619 -34.99 -2.37 2.09
C TYR A 619 -34.05 -2.43 3.29
N ASP A 620 -33.88 -3.61 3.90
CA ASP A 620 -33.32 -3.70 5.25
C ASP A 620 -31.89 -4.26 5.31
N PHE A 621 -31.46 -5.02 4.28
CA PHE A 621 -30.17 -5.71 4.31
C PHE A 621 -28.98 -4.75 4.46
N LEU A 622 -28.96 -3.62 3.73
CA LEU A 622 -27.87 -2.64 3.86
C LEU A 622 -27.81 -2.03 5.26
N THR A 623 -28.94 -1.81 5.91
CA THR A 623 -28.95 -1.32 7.29
C THR A 623 -28.34 -2.34 8.24
N LEU A 624 -28.69 -3.63 8.11
CA LEU A 624 -28.07 -4.68 8.91
C LEU A 624 -26.57 -4.86 8.61
N LEU A 625 -26.18 -4.73 7.35
CA LEU A 625 -24.78 -4.74 6.97
C LEU A 625 -24.03 -3.57 7.62
N ARG A 626 -24.59 -2.36 7.59
CA ARG A 626 -23.98 -1.18 8.22
C ARG A 626 -23.89 -1.32 9.74
N VAL A 627 -24.86 -2.00 10.39
CA VAL A 627 -24.75 -2.38 11.81
C VAL A 627 -23.56 -3.33 12.04
N ALA A 628 -23.34 -4.30 11.14
CA ALA A 628 -22.17 -5.17 11.21
C ALA A 628 -20.87 -4.37 11.01
N GLU A 629 -20.84 -3.48 10.03
CA GLU A 629 -19.67 -2.66 9.63
C GLU A 629 -19.11 -1.80 10.76
N GLU A 630 -19.95 -1.34 11.68
CA GLU A 630 -19.50 -0.57 12.84
C GLU A 630 -18.49 -1.36 13.70
N TYR A 631 -18.53 -2.69 13.65
CA TYR A 631 -17.58 -3.59 14.30
C TYR A 631 -16.44 -4.05 13.40
N LEU A 632 -16.54 -3.85 12.09
CA LEU A 632 -15.50 -4.22 11.14
C LEU A 632 -14.42 -3.13 11.06
N PRO A 633 -13.25 -3.44 10.48
CA PRO A 633 -12.24 -2.43 10.20
C PRO A 633 -12.80 -1.28 9.35
N LYS A 634 -12.47 -0.05 9.73
CA LYS A 634 -13.05 1.16 9.10
C LYS A 634 -12.76 1.26 7.61
N ASN A 635 -11.51 0.97 7.20
CA ASN A 635 -11.18 0.91 5.79
C ASN A 635 -11.41 -0.50 5.26
N LYS A 636 -12.43 -0.62 4.40
CA LYS A 636 -12.80 -1.89 3.75
C LYS A 636 -11.98 -2.14 2.48
N GLN A 637 -11.19 -1.17 2.00
CA GLN A 637 -10.32 -1.31 0.83
C GLN A 637 -8.84 -1.11 1.25
N PRO A 638 -8.28 -2.06 2.02
CA PRO A 638 -6.88 -2.00 2.43
C PRO A 638 -5.97 -1.91 1.19
N ALA A 639 -4.88 -1.14 1.30
CA ALA A 639 -3.92 -1.03 0.20
C ALA A 639 -3.30 -2.41 -0.10
N PRO A 640 -3.23 -2.85 -1.37
CA PRO A 640 -2.53 -4.08 -1.69
C PRO A 640 -1.05 -3.94 -1.35
N SER A 641 -0.46 -4.99 -0.79
CA SER A 641 0.96 -5.01 -0.45
C SER A 641 1.49 -6.44 -0.42
N SER A 642 2.70 -6.62 -0.97
CA SER A 642 3.55 -7.81 -0.86
C SER A 642 4.74 -7.68 -1.79
N SER A 643 5.71 -8.60 -1.70
CA SER A 643 6.74 -8.74 -2.74
C SER A 643 6.11 -8.96 -4.12
N SER A 644 5.06 -9.81 -4.19
CA SER A 644 4.33 -10.11 -5.42
C SER A 644 3.69 -8.86 -6.03
N TRP A 645 3.09 -8.00 -5.20
CA TRP A 645 2.51 -6.73 -5.65
C TRP A 645 3.57 -5.77 -6.23
N ILE A 646 4.69 -5.61 -5.52
CA ILE A 646 5.82 -4.78 -5.96
C ILE A 646 6.36 -5.29 -7.31
N GLU A 647 6.56 -6.60 -7.44
CA GLU A 647 7.08 -7.24 -8.65
C GLU A 647 6.12 -7.04 -9.84
N GLN A 648 4.81 -7.25 -9.63
CA GLN A 648 3.82 -7.04 -10.67
C GLN A 648 3.77 -5.60 -11.16
N ILE A 649 3.77 -4.62 -10.25
CA ILE A 649 3.77 -3.20 -10.64
C ILE A 649 5.05 -2.84 -11.40
N ASN A 650 6.23 -3.25 -10.90
CA ASN A 650 7.49 -2.95 -11.61
C ASN A 650 7.51 -3.59 -13.01
N SER A 651 7.09 -4.85 -13.12
CA SER A 651 7.02 -5.58 -14.39
C SER A 651 6.02 -4.92 -15.36
N ALA A 652 4.82 -4.62 -14.91
CA ALA A 652 3.79 -3.94 -15.69
C ALA A 652 4.22 -2.52 -16.10
N ASN A 653 4.86 -1.77 -15.20
CA ASN A 653 5.38 -0.43 -15.50
C ASN A 653 6.49 -0.47 -16.55
N ASN A 654 7.37 -1.46 -16.50
CA ASN A 654 8.39 -1.68 -17.52
C ASN A 654 7.75 -2.03 -18.87
N GLN A 655 6.75 -2.92 -18.89
CA GLN A 655 6.00 -3.26 -20.11
C GLN A 655 5.31 -2.02 -20.71
N ALA A 656 4.74 -1.15 -19.88
CA ALA A 656 4.14 0.10 -20.34
C ALA A 656 5.18 1.07 -20.93
N ALA A 657 6.44 1.02 -20.47
CA ALA A 657 7.53 1.89 -20.92
C ALA A 657 8.18 1.44 -22.24
N THR A 658 8.26 0.13 -22.48
CA THR A 658 9.05 -0.46 -23.59
C THR A 658 8.28 -0.62 -24.89
N SER A 659 7.01 -0.26 -24.91
CA SER A 659 6.20 -0.27 -26.11
C SER A 659 6.76 0.69 -27.18
N PRO A 660 6.94 0.24 -28.43
CA PRO A 660 7.71 0.98 -29.42
C PRO A 660 7.14 2.38 -29.67
N LYS A 661 8.07 3.34 -29.81
CA LYS A 661 7.82 4.71 -30.24
C LYS A 661 7.20 4.76 -31.63
#